data_AF-A0A4S4BG17-F1
#
_entry.id   AF-A0A4S4BG17-F1
#
_cell.length_a   1.000
_cell.length_b   1.000
_cell.length_c   1.000
_cell.angle_alpha   90.00
_cell.angle_beta   90.00
_cell.angle_gamma   90.00
#
_symmetry.space_group_name_H-M   'P 1'
#
loop_
_entity.id
_entity.type
_entity.pdbx_description
1 polymer ?
#
loop_
_entity_poly.entity_id
_entity_poly.type
_entity_poly.pdbx_seq_one_letter_code
_entity_poly.pdbx_strand_id
1 'polypeptide(L)'
;MIHLLLHHAFRSVRHRMFCCMALCLALFFGSVQSAEAAEIEVGNWSDLNILFQTGSNDTTFKLVGEDVIESEGDLLAVPEATSYVLDLAGQQLSIITALGPAIEVPASSSLTIIDSVGGGRLTADASGAVGAAGIGGADGENGGAITIDSGTVIAKGGVDGAGIGSGACGSNCDVTGPITISGGSVEATGGSNGAGVGGGLSRSGGTITINGGNITAQGGENGAGIGGGAYADGSASAIFILDGYLEVTGGEYASGIGGGSTGDWGSITIDGGILDVTGGAMGAGIGGGAYDFGGMITINGGDVTTTGGSMENEYGTYSGAGIGGGGFGNVPSSVTITDGTVRATGVINAAAIGGGTDGGGASVDIQGGTVILSGAGGNNGSLIGAGAAVTYEPGDFGSLSNNGTITITDGGKLWIPPGETFVNSGLVDGGGEIEVSGTIVNTGTIEVDNQSGSVYVLRFEMNFVGGTNPPDITLFAATVQESGITLSEPSRTGYEFDGWYTAPSGGTKVTETDLIVEDMTLYAHWTLNSYTVTFDPNGGSFSESEVTVEHGQTIADPTEPTRVGYAFEGWFVDPADETGEWDFDGDTVSGDMTLYAHWKLNSYTVTFDPNGGSFSGSEVTVEHGQTIAEPTEPTRVGYAFEGWYVDPADETGEWDFDAAPVVEDMTLYAHWTLNSYTVTFDPNGGSFSGSEVTVEHGQTIAEPTEPTRVGYAFEGWYVDPADETGEWDFDAAPVVEDMTLYAHWKLNSYTVTFDPNGGSFSGSEVTVEHGQTIAEPTEPTRVGYAFEGWYVDPADETGGWDFDGDTVSGDMTLYAHWTLNSYTVTFDPNGGSFSGSEVTVEHGQTIAEPTEPTRVGYAFEG
;
A
#
# COMPACT_ATOMS: atom_id res chain seq x y z
N MET A 1 28.13 6.91 -21.92
CA MET A 1 28.08 8.39 -21.95
C MET A 1 26.93 8.81 -21.03
N ILE A 2 27.09 9.84 -20.20
CA ILE A 2 26.10 10.27 -19.18
C ILE A 2 25.68 9.16 -18.17
N HIS A 3 26.65 8.62 -17.40
CA HIS A 3 26.40 8.05 -16.05
C HIS A 3 27.71 7.83 -15.26
N LEU A 4 28.59 8.84 -15.24
CA LEU A 4 29.84 8.80 -14.45
C LEU A 4 30.40 10.21 -14.19
N LEU A 5 29.76 11.01 -13.34
CA LEU A 5 30.28 12.31 -12.88
C LEU A 5 29.52 12.92 -11.67
N LEU A 6 29.34 12.16 -10.58
CA LEU A 6 28.82 12.71 -9.32
C LEU A 6 29.34 11.97 -8.07
N HIS A 7 30.67 11.85 -7.95
CA HIS A 7 31.33 11.15 -6.84
C HIS A 7 32.63 11.83 -6.35
N HIS A 8 32.61 13.17 -6.23
CA HIS A 8 33.63 13.95 -5.51
C HIS A 8 33.06 15.31 -5.05
N ALA A 9 32.02 15.29 -4.20
CA ALA A 9 31.39 16.51 -3.66
C ALA A 9 30.70 16.33 -2.29
N PHE A 10 31.16 15.40 -1.44
CA PHE A 10 30.55 15.12 -0.13
C PHE A 10 31.58 15.01 1.03
N ARG A 11 32.47 16.01 1.13
CA ARG A 11 33.07 16.45 2.40
C ARG A 11 33.06 17.98 2.40
N SER A 12 32.90 18.58 3.59
CA SER A 12 32.77 20.03 3.80
C SER A 12 31.46 20.70 3.33
N VAL A 13 30.31 20.26 3.87
CA VAL A 13 29.24 21.17 4.38
C VAL A 13 28.51 20.49 5.57
N ARG A 14 29.06 20.62 6.79
CA ARG A 14 28.33 20.38 8.06
C ARG A 14 28.71 21.47 9.09
N HIS A 15 28.41 22.71 8.73
CA HIS A 15 28.59 23.90 9.57
C HIS A 15 27.65 25.01 9.05
N ARG A 16 26.35 24.91 9.44
CA ARG A 16 25.22 25.88 9.27
C ARG A 16 23.85 25.19 9.33
N MET A 17 23.52 24.42 10.38
CA MET A 17 22.14 23.94 10.57
C MET A 17 21.67 23.68 12.01
N PHE A 18 22.19 24.44 12.98
CA PHE A 18 21.62 24.51 14.34
C PHE A 18 21.35 25.97 14.72
N CYS A 19 20.26 26.53 14.16
CA CYS A 19 19.77 27.87 14.51
C CYS A 19 18.30 28.04 14.07
N CYS A 20 17.38 27.21 14.59
CA CYS A 20 15.95 27.35 14.28
C CYS A 20 14.97 26.63 15.24
N MET A 21 15.25 26.50 16.54
CA MET A 21 14.22 26.00 17.49
C MET A 21 14.29 26.59 18.92
N ALA A 22 14.43 27.92 19.02
CA ALA A 22 14.36 28.65 20.28
C ALA A 22 13.60 29.99 20.13
N LEU A 23 12.39 29.97 19.54
CA LEU A 23 11.62 31.19 19.25
C LEU A 23 10.11 31.07 19.48
N CYS A 24 9.69 30.70 20.70
CA CYS A 24 8.36 31.01 21.24
C CYS A 24 8.28 30.80 22.76
N LEU A 25 8.52 31.85 23.56
CA LEU A 25 7.62 32.31 24.65
C LEU A 25 8.16 33.58 25.36
N ALA A 26 8.20 34.72 24.65
CA ALA A 26 8.58 36.01 25.24
C ALA A 26 7.85 37.19 24.57
N LEU A 27 6.55 37.33 24.86
CA LEU A 27 5.76 38.52 24.53
C LEU A 27 5.14 39.08 25.81
N PHE A 28 5.09 40.42 25.91
CA PHE A 28 4.72 41.20 27.11
C PHE A 28 5.76 41.25 28.25
N PHE A 29 6.94 41.77 27.94
CA PHE A 29 7.46 42.89 28.73
C PHE A 29 7.88 44.05 27.81
N GLY A 30 7.88 45.27 28.35
CA GLY A 30 8.19 46.48 27.59
C GLY A 30 9.68 46.56 27.23
N SER A 31 10.02 47.37 26.22
CA SER A 31 11.39 47.59 25.78
C SER A 31 12.25 48.22 26.87
N VAL A 32 12.98 47.39 27.63
CA VAL A 32 14.16 47.83 28.37
C VAL A 32 15.27 48.01 27.34
N GLN A 33 15.70 49.26 27.17
CA GLN A 33 16.88 49.57 26.38
C GLN A 33 18.09 49.06 27.16
N SER A 34 18.89 48.16 26.57
CA SER A 34 20.12 47.70 27.22
C SER A 34 20.98 48.90 27.56
N ALA A 35 21.47 48.96 28.80
CA ALA A 35 22.59 49.83 29.10
C ALA A 35 23.79 49.34 28.29
N GLU A 36 24.58 50.29 27.78
CA GLU A 36 25.87 50.00 27.17
C GLU A 36 26.85 49.78 28.34
N ALA A 37 27.49 48.62 28.38
CA ALA A 37 28.42 48.25 29.46
C ALA A 37 29.53 49.30 29.60
N ALA A 38 29.89 49.64 30.83
CA ALA A 38 30.89 50.68 31.08
C ALA A 38 32.29 50.12 30.78
N GLU A 39 32.85 50.39 29.61
CA GLU A 39 34.25 50.08 29.30
C GLU A 39 35.17 51.09 29.99
N ILE A 40 36.12 50.61 30.79
CA ILE A 40 37.13 51.40 31.51
C ILE A 40 38.51 50.86 31.14
N GLU A 41 39.32 51.69 30.49
CA GLU A 41 40.73 51.40 30.19
C GLU A 41 41.59 51.47 31.46
N VAL A 42 42.46 50.46 31.67
CA VAL A 42 43.31 50.30 32.86
C VAL A 42 44.73 49.92 32.46
N GLY A 43 45.74 50.65 32.96
CA GLY A 43 47.14 50.46 32.55
C GLY A 43 48.15 50.18 33.67
N ASN A 44 47.70 49.85 34.88
CA ASN A 44 48.56 49.41 35.99
C ASN A 44 47.73 48.71 37.11
N TRP A 45 48.42 48.02 38.01
CA TRP A 45 47.81 47.27 39.11
C TRP A 45 47.00 48.14 40.10
N SER A 46 47.54 49.28 40.51
CA SER A 46 46.90 50.14 41.51
C SER A 46 45.57 50.69 41.04
N ASP A 47 45.49 51.12 39.77
CA ASP A 47 44.23 51.54 39.17
C ASP A 47 43.27 50.34 39.00
N LEU A 48 43.76 49.17 38.59
CA LEU A 48 42.93 47.95 38.42
C LEU A 48 42.23 47.55 39.72
N ASN A 49 42.98 47.42 40.82
CA ASN A 49 42.44 47.00 42.11
C ASN A 49 41.42 48.03 42.66
N ILE A 50 41.73 49.33 42.57
CA ILE A 50 40.80 50.40 42.99
C ILE A 50 39.52 50.42 42.14
N LEU A 51 39.63 50.19 40.83
CA LEU A 51 38.50 50.20 39.89
C LEU A 51 37.59 48.98 40.08
N PHE A 52 38.15 47.79 40.33
CA PHE A 52 37.36 46.61 40.74
C PHE A 52 36.58 46.87 42.03
N GLN A 53 37.13 47.61 43.00
CA GLN A 53 36.43 47.95 44.24
C GLN A 53 35.41 49.11 44.10
N THR A 54 35.29 49.74 42.92
CA THR A 54 34.44 50.94 42.73
C THR A 54 33.58 50.95 41.46
N GLY A 55 33.69 49.95 40.59
CA GLY A 55 32.92 49.82 39.37
C GLY A 55 31.44 49.48 39.59
N SER A 56 30.57 49.94 38.68
CA SER A 56 29.16 49.56 38.62
C SER A 56 28.98 48.11 38.15
N ASN A 57 27.80 47.51 38.40
CA ASN A 57 27.45 46.24 37.76
C ASN A 57 27.59 46.33 36.22
N ASP A 58 28.02 45.24 35.60
CA ASP A 58 28.27 45.11 34.15
C ASP A 58 29.31 46.11 33.61
N THR A 59 30.37 46.34 34.39
CA THR A 59 31.57 47.10 33.97
C THR A 59 32.57 46.16 33.27
N THR A 60 33.17 46.64 32.19
CA THR A 60 34.29 46.00 31.48
C THR A 60 35.59 46.72 31.81
N PHE A 61 36.49 46.05 32.53
CA PHE A 61 37.84 46.55 32.80
C PHE A 61 38.80 46.03 31.73
N LYS A 62 39.43 46.94 31.01
CA LYS A 62 40.18 46.63 29.78
C LYS A 62 41.63 47.01 29.89
N LEU A 63 42.53 46.05 29.76
CA LEU A 63 43.96 46.29 29.94
C LEU A 63 44.54 47.07 28.74
N VAL A 64 45.36 48.09 29.01
CA VAL A 64 46.01 48.91 27.98
C VAL A 64 47.45 49.28 28.35
N GLY A 65 48.33 49.37 27.34
CA GLY A 65 49.68 49.91 27.50
C GLY A 65 50.77 48.86 27.67
N GLU A 66 51.20 48.62 28.91
CA GLU A 66 52.24 47.65 29.27
C GLU A 66 51.63 46.45 30.02
N ASP A 67 52.43 45.42 30.33
CA ASP A 67 51.98 44.28 31.14
C ASP A 67 51.71 44.68 32.60
N VAL A 68 50.61 44.18 33.17
CA VAL A 68 50.18 44.46 34.55
C VAL A 68 50.65 43.34 35.48
N ILE A 69 51.42 43.70 36.51
CA ILE A 69 52.04 42.76 37.43
C ILE A 69 51.78 43.19 38.88
N GLU A 70 51.16 42.30 39.65
CA GLU A 70 51.10 42.36 41.12
C GLU A 70 52.51 42.07 41.69
N SER A 71 52.92 42.76 42.75
CA SER A 71 54.26 42.56 43.36
C SER A 71 54.35 42.81 44.87
N GLU A 72 53.24 43.12 45.54
CA GLU A 72 53.15 43.36 46.99
C GLU A 72 52.44 42.21 47.73
N GLY A 73 51.80 41.29 47.00
CA GLY A 73 51.08 40.11 47.51
C GLY A 73 49.56 40.26 47.58
N ASP A 74 49.00 41.35 47.04
CA ASP A 74 47.56 41.63 47.03
C ASP A 74 46.76 40.66 46.15
N LEU A 75 45.43 40.68 46.31
CA LEU A 75 44.46 39.97 45.46
C LEU A 75 43.56 40.94 44.69
N LEU A 76 42.89 40.44 43.64
CA LEU A 76 41.89 41.18 42.88
C LEU A 76 40.48 40.68 43.24
N ALA A 77 39.77 41.40 44.12
CA ALA A 77 38.42 41.01 44.54
C ALA A 77 37.31 41.65 43.69
N VAL A 78 36.34 40.83 43.27
CA VAL A 78 35.04 41.24 42.74
C VAL A 78 34.09 41.49 43.94
N PRO A 79 33.47 42.68 44.09
CA PRO A 79 32.53 42.93 45.18
C PRO A 79 31.29 42.01 45.16
N GLU A 80 30.69 41.75 46.32
CA GLU A 80 29.44 40.99 46.45
C GLU A 80 28.32 41.54 45.54
N ALA A 81 27.51 40.63 44.98
CA ALA A 81 26.37 40.92 44.12
C ALA A 81 26.72 41.81 42.90
N THR A 82 27.91 41.61 42.31
CA THR A 82 28.33 42.29 41.06
C THR A 82 28.74 41.33 39.94
N SER A 83 28.53 41.77 38.71
CA SER A 83 28.90 41.12 37.45
C SER A 83 29.94 41.99 36.74
N TYR A 84 31.15 41.47 36.49
CA TYR A 84 32.24 42.17 35.82
C TYR A 84 32.79 41.40 34.61
N VAL A 85 33.33 42.16 33.65
CA VAL A 85 34.13 41.64 32.54
C VAL A 85 35.57 42.13 32.67
N LEU A 86 36.54 41.24 32.52
CA LEU A 86 37.97 41.54 32.44
C LEU A 86 38.43 41.25 31.01
N ASP A 87 38.72 42.30 30.25
CA ASP A 87 39.27 42.21 28.90
C ASP A 87 40.80 42.35 28.95
N LEU A 88 41.49 41.26 28.66
CA LEU A 88 42.95 41.21 28.61
C LEU A 88 43.52 42.00 27.42
N ALA A 89 42.74 42.21 26.35
CA ALA A 89 43.06 43.04 25.19
C ALA A 89 44.51 42.91 24.66
N GLY A 90 45.04 41.68 24.60
CA GLY A 90 46.41 41.38 24.13
C GLY A 90 47.53 41.52 25.16
N GLN A 91 47.25 41.98 26.38
CA GLN A 91 48.21 42.25 27.46
C GLN A 91 48.37 41.07 28.43
N GLN A 92 49.47 41.03 29.18
CA GLN A 92 49.61 40.11 30.32
C GLN A 92 49.12 40.75 31.62
N LEU A 93 48.44 39.95 32.45
CA LEU A 93 48.10 40.25 33.85
C LEU A 93 48.63 39.11 34.73
N SER A 94 49.52 39.41 35.66
CA SER A 94 50.09 38.43 36.59
C SER A 94 49.79 38.81 38.03
N ILE A 95 49.08 37.93 38.74
CA ILE A 95 48.73 38.06 40.16
C ILE A 95 49.24 36.82 40.89
N ILE A 96 50.08 37.02 41.91
CA ILE A 96 50.75 35.94 42.64
C ILE A 96 50.65 36.23 44.14
N THR A 97 49.84 35.47 44.86
CA THR A 97 49.56 35.73 46.28
C THR A 97 49.72 34.49 47.17
N ALA A 98 49.85 34.75 48.47
CA ALA A 98 49.84 33.77 49.54
C ALA A 98 48.80 34.11 50.63
N LEU A 99 47.89 35.05 50.36
CA LEU A 99 46.95 35.61 51.34
C LEU A 99 45.50 35.12 51.17
N GLY A 100 45.13 34.72 49.97
CA GLY A 100 43.77 34.35 49.56
C GLY A 100 43.75 33.96 48.08
N PRO A 101 42.61 34.09 47.38
CA PRO A 101 42.56 33.86 45.93
C PRO A 101 43.41 34.89 45.19
N ALA A 102 43.94 34.55 44.00
CA ALA A 102 44.61 35.56 43.17
C ALA A 102 43.56 36.47 42.49
N ILE A 103 42.45 35.90 42.04
CA ILE A 103 41.22 36.66 41.78
C ILE A 103 40.10 36.09 42.64
N GLU A 104 39.52 36.91 43.49
CA GLU A 104 38.43 36.54 44.39
C GLU A 104 37.07 36.86 43.74
N VAL A 105 36.21 35.84 43.60
CA VAL A 105 34.86 35.97 43.03
C VAL A 105 33.86 35.36 44.03
N PRO A 106 33.20 36.18 44.87
CA PRO A 106 32.25 35.70 45.88
C PRO A 106 31.03 35.00 45.26
N ALA A 107 30.40 34.09 46.02
CA ALA A 107 29.26 33.28 45.60
C ALA A 107 28.05 34.04 45.01
N SER A 108 27.90 35.33 45.35
CA SER A 108 26.83 36.21 44.87
C SER A 108 27.15 36.95 43.58
N SER A 109 28.37 36.80 43.04
CA SER A 109 28.95 37.61 41.98
C SER A 109 29.37 36.79 40.76
N SER A 110 29.75 37.46 39.68
CA SER A 110 30.23 36.82 38.46
C SER A 110 31.38 37.55 37.78
N LEU A 111 32.32 36.79 37.21
CA LEU A 111 33.45 37.29 36.43
C LEU A 111 33.49 36.64 35.05
N THR A 112 33.57 37.45 34.00
CA THR A 112 33.85 36.99 32.63
C THR A 112 35.25 37.45 32.20
N ILE A 113 36.10 36.53 31.75
CA ILE A 113 37.44 36.81 31.23
C ILE A 113 37.40 36.69 29.70
N ILE A 114 37.82 37.75 29.02
CA ILE A 114 37.89 37.82 27.56
C ILE A 114 39.26 38.36 27.11
N ASP A 115 39.57 38.22 25.82
CA ASP A 115 40.71 38.86 25.16
C ASP A 115 40.27 39.40 23.80
N SER A 116 39.85 40.67 23.76
CA SER A 116 39.24 41.27 22.57
C SER A 116 40.22 41.56 21.41
N VAL A 117 41.53 41.44 21.66
CA VAL A 117 42.60 41.73 20.69
C VAL A 117 43.34 40.46 20.27
N GLY A 118 43.54 39.52 21.19
CA GLY A 118 44.21 38.24 20.96
C GLY A 118 45.69 38.26 21.37
N GLY A 119 46.06 37.30 22.22
CA GLY A 119 47.43 37.10 22.73
C GLY A 119 47.60 37.47 24.21
N GLY A 120 46.54 37.97 24.86
CA GLY A 120 46.56 38.31 26.27
C GLY A 120 46.65 37.08 27.18
N ARG A 121 47.25 37.26 28.37
CA ARG A 121 47.46 36.18 29.34
C ARG A 121 47.21 36.62 30.77
N LEU A 122 46.22 36.01 31.41
CA LEU A 122 46.08 36.01 32.87
C LEU A 122 46.95 34.90 33.47
N THR A 123 47.68 35.24 34.54
CA THR A 123 48.28 34.28 35.49
C THR A 123 47.74 34.61 36.88
N ALA A 124 47.03 33.67 37.50
CA ALA A 124 46.38 33.79 38.79
C ALA A 124 46.90 32.67 39.72
N ASP A 125 48.00 32.94 40.42
CA ASP A 125 48.74 31.95 41.20
C ASP A 125 48.53 32.17 42.70
N ALA A 126 47.64 31.38 43.30
CA ALA A 126 47.37 31.37 44.74
C ALA A 126 48.14 30.26 45.49
N SER A 127 49.15 29.63 44.87
CA SER A 127 49.80 28.42 45.42
C SER A 127 50.52 28.59 46.76
N GLY A 128 50.72 29.83 47.23
CA GLY A 128 51.21 30.13 48.58
C GLY A 128 50.12 30.22 49.66
N ALA A 129 48.84 30.26 49.27
CA ALA A 129 47.69 30.42 50.16
C ALA A 129 47.18 29.06 50.69
N VAL A 130 46.25 29.12 51.64
CA VAL A 130 45.51 27.97 52.19
C VAL A 130 44.02 28.22 52.02
N GLY A 131 43.29 27.18 51.64
CA GLY A 131 41.85 27.16 51.42
C GLY A 131 41.35 27.98 50.22
N ALA A 132 42.20 28.61 49.43
CA ALA A 132 41.80 29.58 48.41
C ALA A 132 41.97 29.06 46.97
N ALA A 133 40.99 29.36 46.10
CA ALA A 133 41.09 29.07 44.67
C ALA A 133 42.09 29.99 43.95
N GLY A 134 42.63 29.58 42.80
CA GLY A 134 43.42 30.50 41.95
C GLY A 134 42.55 31.63 41.40
N ILE A 135 41.41 31.27 40.83
CA ILE A 135 40.32 32.17 40.45
C ILE A 135 39.03 31.66 41.10
N GLY A 136 38.41 32.46 41.99
CA GLY A 136 37.11 32.16 42.59
C GLY A 136 37.06 32.31 44.11
N GLY A 137 36.60 31.27 44.82
CA GLY A 137 36.29 31.34 46.25
C GLY A 137 37.51 31.34 47.19
N ALA A 138 37.40 32.09 48.28
CA ALA A 138 38.34 32.10 49.40
C ALA A 138 38.14 30.92 50.38
N ASP A 139 39.01 30.81 51.40
CA ASP A 139 38.90 29.80 52.45
C ASP A 139 37.57 29.92 53.21
N GLY A 140 36.84 28.82 53.33
CA GLY A 140 35.49 28.79 53.89
C GLY A 140 34.39 29.27 52.94
N GLU A 141 34.69 29.82 51.76
CA GLU A 141 33.71 30.44 50.85
C GLU A 141 33.48 29.67 49.53
N ASN A 142 32.30 29.93 48.93
CA ASN A 142 31.97 29.43 47.58
C ASN A 142 32.42 30.44 46.52
N GLY A 143 32.96 29.92 45.41
CA GLY A 143 33.18 30.73 44.21
C GLY A 143 31.85 31.11 43.55
N GLY A 144 31.78 32.32 43.02
CA GLY A 144 30.69 32.81 42.16
C GLY A 144 30.73 32.22 40.76
N ALA A 145 29.98 32.80 39.83
CA ALA A 145 29.96 32.33 38.44
C ALA A 145 31.21 32.81 37.68
N ILE A 146 31.95 31.89 37.08
CA ILE A 146 33.21 32.19 36.38
C ILE A 146 33.03 31.81 34.90
N THR A 147 33.28 32.75 33.99
CA THR A 147 33.27 32.51 32.54
C THR A 147 34.61 32.85 31.93
N ILE A 148 35.18 31.95 31.13
CA ILE A 148 36.36 32.20 30.30
C ILE A 148 35.93 32.04 28.83
N ASP A 149 35.93 33.13 28.09
CA ASP A 149 35.50 33.14 26.68
C ASP A 149 36.71 33.14 25.72
N SER A 150 37.79 33.84 26.09
CA SER A 150 38.96 34.03 25.25
C SER A 150 40.21 34.42 26.05
N GLY A 151 41.37 34.40 25.39
CA GLY A 151 42.69 34.68 25.99
C GLY A 151 43.41 33.43 26.48
N THR A 152 44.54 33.62 27.17
CA THR A 152 45.22 32.55 27.91
C THR A 152 44.99 32.74 29.41
N VAL A 153 44.57 31.71 30.13
CA VAL A 153 44.37 31.76 31.58
C VAL A 153 45.19 30.64 32.24
N ILE A 154 46.16 31.02 33.07
CA ILE A 154 46.85 30.10 33.98
C ILE A 154 46.30 30.35 35.39
N ALA A 155 45.78 29.32 36.05
CA ALA A 155 45.21 29.45 37.39
C ALA A 155 45.67 28.31 38.31
N LYS A 156 46.15 28.66 39.51
CA LYS A 156 46.62 27.68 40.51
C LYS A 156 46.01 27.92 41.88
N GLY A 157 45.41 26.88 42.44
CA GLY A 157 44.87 26.91 43.80
C GLY A 157 45.97 26.97 44.87
N GLY A 158 45.64 27.59 46.00
CA GLY A 158 46.35 27.36 47.25
C GLY A 158 46.10 25.95 47.77
N VAL A 159 46.78 25.57 48.86
CA VAL A 159 46.54 24.31 49.58
C VAL A 159 45.03 24.16 49.80
N ASP A 160 44.46 23.01 49.44
CA ASP A 160 43.03 22.69 49.56
C ASP A 160 42.02 23.51 48.69
N GLY A 161 42.49 24.43 47.84
CA GLY A 161 41.66 25.20 46.91
C GLY A 161 41.76 24.73 45.45
N ALA A 162 40.74 25.01 44.64
CA ALA A 162 40.72 24.68 43.21
C ALA A 162 41.64 25.60 42.37
N GLY A 163 42.06 25.16 41.18
CA GLY A 163 42.70 26.06 40.20
C GLY A 163 41.73 27.17 39.78
N ILE A 164 40.55 26.78 39.31
CA ILE A 164 39.41 27.66 39.01
C ILE A 164 38.18 27.10 39.71
N GLY A 165 37.47 27.91 40.51
CA GLY A 165 36.22 27.49 41.17
C GLY A 165 36.14 27.88 42.65
N SER A 166 36.06 26.92 43.56
CA SER A 166 35.86 27.18 44.99
C SER A 166 37.09 26.94 45.87
N GLY A 167 37.09 27.62 47.02
CA GLY A 167 38.01 27.36 48.12
C GLY A 167 37.62 26.15 48.96
N ALA A 168 38.34 25.88 50.04
CA ALA A 168 38.06 24.78 50.95
C ALA A 168 36.74 24.98 51.73
N CYS A 169 36.13 23.88 52.15
CA CYS A 169 34.88 23.86 52.91
C CYS A 169 35.04 24.39 54.35
N GLY A 170 34.20 25.37 54.71
CA GLY A 170 34.06 25.89 56.07
C GLY A 170 32.89 25.24 56.83
N SER A 171 31.92 26.05 57.26
CA SER A 171 30.67 25.58 57.88
C SER A 171 29.47 25.96 57.01
N ASN A 172 28.67 24.96 56.61
CA ASN A 172 27.74 24.98 55.47
C ASN A 172 28.48 25.18 54.12
N CYS A 173 28.56 24.10 53.34
CA CYS A 173 29.24 24.06 52.06
C CYS A 173 28.23 23.67 50.98
N ASP A 174 27.50 24.67 50.47
CA ASP A 174 26.63 24.51 49.31
C ASP A 174 27.46 24.34 48.02
N VAL A 175 26.81 24.03 46.89
CA VAL A 175 27.48 23.83 45.59
C VAL A 175 28.30 25.04 45.12
N THR A 176 29.42 24.77 44.44
CA THR A 176 30.25 25.80 43.76
C THR A 176 29.45 26.50 42.66
N GLY A 177 29.68 27.81 42.47
CA GLY A 177 29.08 28.59 41.38
C GLY A 177 29.45 28.05 39.99
N PRO A 178 28.65 28.34 38.95
CA PRO A 178 28.82 27.72 37.64
C PRO A 178 30.10 28.21 36.95
N ILE A 179 30.89 27.26 36.44
CA ILE A 179 32.12 27.53 35.68
C ILE A 179 31.84 27.25 34.21
N THR A 180 32.04 28.24 33.35
CA THR A 180 31.87 28.12 31.90
C THR A 180 33.18 28.43 31.17
N ILE A 181 33.65 27.52 30.31
CA ILE A 181 34.80 27.76 29.42
C ILE A 181 34.28 27.64 27.99
N SER A 182 34.26 28.74 27.25
CA SER A 182 33.78 28.81 25.87
C SER A 182 34.89 28.90 24.84
N GLY A 183 36.11 29.22 25.25
CA GLY A 183 37.25 29.39 24.35
C GLY A 183 38.53 29.78 25.08
N GLY A 184 39.53 30.21 24.31
CA GLY A 184 40.86 30.52 24.81
C GLY A 184 41.71 29.27 25.08
N SER A 185 42.77 29.45 25.88
CA SER A 185 43.63 28.38 26.38
C SER A 185 43.69 28.45 27.90
N VAL A 186 43.34 27.37 28.60
CA VAL A 186 43.21 27.33 30.06
C VAL A 186 44.14 26.28 30.65
N GLU A 187 45.09 26.70 31.48
CA GLU A 187 45.99 25.85 32.28
C GLU A 187 45.54 25.94 33.74
N ALA A 188 44.92 24.90 34.30
CA ALA A 188 44.32 24.96 35.64
C ALA A 188 44.89 23.86 36.57
N THR A 189 45.43 24.24 37.73
CA THR A 189 46.03 23.31 38.70
C THR A 189 45.45 23.48 40.09
N GLY A 190 44.89 22.41 40.66
CA GLY A 190 44.40 22.40 42.04
C GLY A 190 45.53 22.32 43.07
N GLY A 191 45.30 22.85 44.27
CA GLY A 191 46.12 22.51 45.44
C GLY A 191 45.81 21.10 45.94
N SER A 192 46.62 20.60 46.90
CA SER A 192 46.53 19.29 47.58
C SER A 192 45.20 18.52 47.48
N ASN A 193 44.09 19.13 47.88
CA ASN A 193 42.76 18.51 47.94
C ASN A 193 41.71 19.17 47.03
N GLY A 194 42.11 20.11 46.17
CA GLY A 194 41.24 20.83 45.24
C GLY A 194 41.41 20.36 43.79
N ALA A 195 40.36 20.54 42.99
CA ALA A 195 40.33 20.20 41.57
C ALA A 195 41.13 21.20 40.71
N GLY A 196 41.53 20.79 39.50
CA GLY A 196 42.03 21.72 38.48
C GLY A 196 40.97 22.77 38.14
N VAL A 197 39.80 22.30 37.73
CA VAL A 197 38.59 23.12 37.55
C VAL A 197 37.45 22.53 38.38
N GLY A 198 36.85 23.32 39.29
CA GLY A 198 35.71 22.92 40.11
C GLY A 198 35.89 23.13 41.61
N GLY A 199 35.83 22.05 42.38
CA GLY A 199 35.72 22.07 43.84
C GLY A 199 37.03 22.16 44.60
N GLY A 200 37.07 22.95 45.67
CA GLY A 200 38.07 22.82 46.74
C GLY A 200 37.79 21.63 47.68
N LEU A 201 38.58 21.47 48.74
CA LEU A 201 38.42 20.43 49.76
C LEU A 201 36.99 20.40 50.31
N SER A 202 36.36 19.23 50.29
CA SER A 202 34.97 18.97 50.66
C SER A 202 33.93 19.83 49.92
N ARG A 203 34.25 20.31 48.71
CA ARG A 203 33.30 20.98 47.82
C ARG A 203 33.15 20.28 46.49
N SER A 204 31.92 20.26 46.02
CA SER A 204 31.53 19.74 44.71
C SER A 204 32.02 20.65 43.57
N GLY A 205 32.14 20.09 42.37
CA GLY A 205 32.49 20.86 41.17
C GLY A 205 31.43 21.88 40.74
N GLY A 206 30.22 21.81 41.30
CA GLY A 206 29.09 22.64 40.90
C GLY A 206 28.57 22.24 39.52
N THR A 207 28.24 23.23 38.69
CA THR A 207 28.00 23.03 37.26
C THR A 207 29.22 23.51 36.47
N ILE A 208 29.83 22.62 35.70
CA ILE A 208 30.97 22.93 34.83
C ILE A 208 30.52 22.72 33.38
N THR A 209 30.71 23.73 32.54
CA THR A 209 30.27 23.70 31.14
C THR A 209 31.43 24.11 30.21
N ILE A 210 31.88 23.19 29.36
CA ILE A 210 32.93 23.42 28.37
C ILE A 210 32.28 23.49 26.98
N ASN A 211 32.16 24.70 26.41
CA ASN A 211 31.64 24.93 25.06
C ASN A 211 32.75 24.96 23.99
N GLY A 212 34.02 24.99 24.39
CA GLY A 212 35.17 25.08 23.50
C GLY A 212 36.45 25.54 24.20
N GLY A 213 37.54 25.61 23.44
CA GLY A 213 38.86 26.05 23.91
C GLY A 213 39.90 24.93 23.91
N ASN A 214 41.08 25.25 24.46
CA ASN A 214 42.18 24.33 24.72
C ASN A 214 42.42 24.26 26.24
N ILE A 215 42.10 23.15 26.89
CA ILE A 215 42.09 23.05 28.35
C ILE A 215 43.08 21.97 28.81
N THR A 216 44.08 22.38 29.60
CA THR A 216 44.95 21.47 30.35
C THR A 216 44.60 21.59 31.83
N ALA A 217 44.01 20.55 32.42
CA ALA A 217 43.49 20.58 33.79
C ALA A 217 44.09 19.46 34.66
N GLN A 218 44.68 19.84 35.80
CA GLN A 218 45.34 18.93 36.73
C GLN A 218 44.81 19.11 38.16
N GLY A 219 44.32 18.03 38.76
CA GLY A 219 43.98 18.01 40.19
C GLY A 219 45.23 18.00 41.06
N GLY A 220 45.14 18.55 42.27
CA GLY A 220 46.12 18.24 43.32
C GLY A 220 45.94 16.79 43.82
N GLU A 221 46.85 16.32 44.68
CA GLU A 221 46.95 14.96 45.25
C GLU A 221 45.63 14.17 45.43
N ASN A 222 44.55 14.82 45.88
CA ASN A 222 43.24 14.19 46.11
C ASN A 222 42.06 14.83 45.34
N GLY A 223 42.30 15.81 44.46
CA GLY A 223 41.27 16.49 43.67
C GLY A 223 41.18 16.00 42.22
N ALA A 224 40.00 16.13 41.59
CA ALA A 224 39.81 15.78 40.19
C ALA A 224 40.55 16.73 39.24
N GLY A 225 40.84 16.30 38.00
CA GLY A 225 41.30 17.22 36.95
C GLY A 225 40.23 18.28 36.65
N ILE A 226 39.01 17.82 36.35
CA ILE A 226 37.79 18.63 36.26
C ILE A 226 36.70 17.98 37.12
N GLY A 227 36.17 18.68 38.13
CA GLY A 227 35.09 18.18 38.98
C GLY A 227 35.26 18.48 40.47
N GLY A 228 35.11 17.47 41.32
CA GLY A 228 35.14 17.61 42.78
C GLY A 228 36.52 17.69 43.41
N GLY A 229 36.62 18.36 44.55
CA GLY A 229 37.75 18.20 45.47
C GLY A 229 37.63 16.91 46.30
N ALA A 230 38.60 16.65 47.17
CA ALA A 230 38.59 15.51 48.08
C ALA A 230 37.43 15.58 49.08
N TYR A 231 36.86 14.44 49.47
CA TYR A 231 35.75 14.34 50.46
C TYR A 231 34.51 15.19 50.12
N ALA A 232 34.24 15.43 48.84
CA ALA A 232 33.12 16.25 48.38
C ALA A 232 31.81 15.45 48.30
N ASP A 233 30.70 16.00 48.80
CA ASP A 233 29.36 15.58 48.38
C ASP A 233 29.07 16.19 47.00
N GLY A 234 29.62 15.57 45.96
CA GLY A 234 29.43 15.99 44.58
C GLY A 234 28.21 15.35 43.91
N SER A 235 27.33 14.68 44.64
CA SER A 235 26.12 14.02 44.11
C SER A 235 25.20 14.95 43.30
N ALA A 236 25.22 16.26 43.58
CA ALA A 236 24.50 17.30 42.87
C ALA A 236 25.29 17.99 41.72
N SER A 237 26.50 17.52 41.39
CA SER A 237 27.35 18.12 40.34
C SER A 237 26.90 17.75 38.93
N ALA A 238 27.17 18.63 37.97
CA ALA A 238 26.97 18.35 36.55
C ALA A 238 28.14 18.89 35.70
N ILE A 239 28.78 18.01 34.94
CA ILE A 239 29.87 18.36 34.02
C ILE A 239 29.36 18.15 32.59
N PHE A 240 29.31 19.22 31.80
CA PHE A 240 28.89 19.23 30.41
C PHE A 240 30.08 19.59 29.52
N ILE A 241 30.41 18.75 28.54
CA ILE A 241 31.49 18.98 27.58
C ILE A 241 30.91 18.90 26.17
N LEU A 242 30.73 20.07 25.53
CA LEU A 242 30.03 20.22 24.26
C LEU A 242 30.99 20.26 23.07
N ASP A 243 32.15 20.92 23.24
CA ASP A 243 33.26 20.93 22.27
C ASP A 243 34.57 21.36 22.97
N GLY A 244 35.70 21.25 22.27
CA GLY A 244 37.02 21.68 22.74
C GLY A 244 38.12 20.62 22.57
N TYR A 245 39.35 20.99 22.95
CA TYR A 245 40.46 20.05 23.13
C TYR A 245 40.84 20.03 24.62
N LEU A 246 40.80 18.85 25.25
CA LEU A 246 40.96 18.69 26.70
C LEU A 246 42.07 17.66 26.98
N GLU A 247 43.12 18.08 27.70
CA GLU A 247 44.12 17.22 28.34
C GLU A 247 43.89 17.26 29.85
N VAL A 248 43.40 16.17 30.44
CA VAL A 248 42.94 16.18 31.85
C VAL A 248 43.58 15.08 32.67
N THR A 249 44.14 15.42 33.83
CA THR A 249 44.81 14.48 34.75
C THR A 249 44.30 14.62 36.19
N GLY A 250 43.89 13.51 36.80
CA GLY A 250 43.48 13.46 38.20
C GLY A 250 44.64 13.45 39.20
N GLY A 251 44.36 13.82 40.45
CA GLY A 251 45.26 13.62 41.59
C GLY A 251 45.56 12.16 41.92
N GLU A 252 46.59 11.89 42.74
CA GLU A 252 47.03 10.55 43.19
C GLU A 252 45.91 9.62 43.71
N TYR A 253 44.74 10.13 44.08
CA TYR A 253 43.57 9.32 44.46
C TYR A 253 42.26 9.74 43.78
N ALA A 254 42.31 10.44 42.64
CA ALA A 254 41.16 11.15 42.06
C ALA A 254 41.00 10.96 40.54
N SER A 255 39.79 11.20 40.05
CA SER A 255 39.46 11.05 38.63
C SER A 255 40.10 12.11 37.74
N GLY A 256 40.24 11.81 36.44
CA GLY A 256 40.49 12.85 35.44
C GLY A 256 39.30 13.82 35.39
N ILE A 257 38.12 13.31 35.06
CA ILE A 257 36.87 14.08 35.03
C ILE A 257 35.83 13.42 35.95
N GLY A 258 35.37 14.12 36.99
CA GLY A 258 34.34 13.64 37.92
C GLY A 258 34.69 13.82 39.41
N GLY A 259 34.74 12.73 40.17
CA GLY A 259 34.94 12.70 41.62
C GLY A 259 36.41 12.90 42.07
N GLY A 260 36.58 13.56 43.22
CA GLY A 260 37.83 13.58 43.98
C GLY A 260 37.97 12.33 44.85
N SER A 261 39.09 12.21 45.58
CA SER A 261 39.32 11.13 46.54
C SER A 261 38.22 11.09 47.60
N THR A 262 37.56 9.94 47.79
CA THR A 262 36.37 9.76 48.67
C THR A 262 35.22 10.75 48.39
N GLY A 263 35.15 11.33 47.19
CA GLY A 263 34.18 12.35 46.81
C GLY A 263 33.16 11.86 45.78
N ASP A 264 31.89 11.86 46.14
CA ASP A 264 30.74 11.60 45.27
C ASP A 264 30.75 12.53 44.05
N TRP A 265 30.10 12.11 42.97
CA TRP A 265 29.91 12.93 41.77
C TRP A 265 28.56 12.62 41.11
N GLY A 266 27.94 13.63 40.50
CA GLY A 266 26.55 13.57 40.02
C GLY A 266 26.43 13.05 38.58
N SER A 267 26.61 13.94 37.61
CA SER A 267 26.44 13.63 36.19
C SER A 267 27.58 14.17 35.33
N ILE A 268 28.00 13.37 34.35
CA ILE A 268 28.99 13.73 33.32
C ILE A 268 28.36 13.49 31.95
N THR A 269 28.26 14.54 31.14
CA THR A 269 27.68 14.50 29.78
C THR A 269 28.69 15.04 28.78
N ILE A 270 29.05 14.23 27.78
CA ILE A 270 30.00 14.58 26.72
C ILE A 270 29.28 14.53 25.38
N ASP A 271 28.99 15.69 24.79
CA ASP A 271 28.31 15.82 23.49
C ASP A 271 29.31 15.97 22.33
N GLY A 272 30.57 16.32 22.61
CA GLY A 272 31.58 16.61 21.59
C GLY A 272 32.99 16.87 22.14
N GLY A 273 33.84 17.44 21.27
CA GLY A 273 35.25 17.71 21.55
C GLY A 273 36.20 16.53 21.29
N ILE A 274 37.48 16.76 21.58
CA ILE A 274 38.56 15.77 21.60
C ILE A 274 39.13 15.76 23.02
N LEU A 275 39.08 14.60 23.68
CA LEU A 275 39.43 14.46 25.09
C LEU A 275 40.55 13.41 25.23
N ASP A 276 41.62 13.74 25.94
CA ASP A 276 42.61 12.80 26.47
C ASP A 276 42.61 12.90 28.01
N VAL A 277 42.13 11.85 28.67
CA VAL A 277 41.78 11.86 30.09
C VAL A 277 42.49 10.74 30.82
N THR A 278 43.27 11.10 31.84
CA THR A 278 44.00 10.14 32.68
C THR A 278 43.56 10.30 34.13
N GLY A 279 43.04 9.22 34.71
CA GLY A 279 42.85 9.13 36.16
C GLY A 279 44.21 9.15 36.83
N GLY A 280 44.34 9.86 37.97
CA GLY A 280 45.51 9.65 38.81
C GLY A 280 45.42 8.27 39.48
N ALA A 281 46.42 7.91 40.29
CA ALA A 281 46.51 6.55 40.84
C ALA A 281 45.20 6.11 41.53
N MET A 282 44.75 4.88 41.28
CA MET A 282 43.42 4.38 41.71
C MET A 282 42.18 5.15 41.20
N GLY A 283 42.31 6.34 40.61
CA GLY A 283 41.20 7.12 40.06
C GLY A 283 40.80 6.65 38.67
N ALA A 284 39.51 6.77 38.34
CA ALA A 284 39.02 6.52 36.99
C ALA A 284 39.47 7.63 36.03
N GLY A 285 39.55 7.32 34.73
CA GLY A 285 39.71 8.36 33.71
C GLY A 285 38.53 9.33 33.73
N ILE A 286 37.33 8.81 33.48
CA ILE A 286 36.06 9.54 33.59
C ILE A 286 35.17 8.83 34.62
N GLY A 287 34.72 9.55 35.66
CA GLY A 287 33.89 9.03 36.75
C GLY A 287 34.53 9.24 38.13
N GLY A 288 34.84 8.15 38.83
CA GLY A 288 35.14 8.14 40.27
C GLY A 288 36.59 8.38 40.67
N GLY A 289 36.76 9.02 41.83
CA GLY A 289 38.02 8.94 42.60
C GLY A 289 38.11 7.62 43.37
N ALA A 290 39.18 7.41 44.14
CA ALA A 290 39.27 6.25 45.01
C ALA A 290 38.21 6.31 46.12
N TYR A 291 37.62 5.16 46.50
CA TYR A 291 36.62 5.03 47.58
C TYR A 291 35.34 5.89 47.41
N ASP A 292 34.95 6.21 46.18
CA ASP A 292 33.82 7.10 45.88
C ASP A 292 32.43 6.40 45.83
N PHE A 293 31.39 7.19 45.58
CA PHE A 293 30.05 6.72 45.24
C PHE A 293 29.63 7.27 43.87
N GLY A 294 29.37 6.36 42.92
CA GLY A 294 29.27 6.68 41.50
C GLY A 294 27.96 7.31 41.03
N GLY A 295 28.08 8.27 40.11
CA GLY A 295 26.98 9.00 39.47
C GLY A 295 26.47 8.37 38.17
N MET A 296 26.24 9.19 37.14
CA MET A 296 25.83 8.80 35.78
C MET A 296 26.78 9.38 34.72
N ILE A 297 27.19 8.57 33.75
CA ILE A 297 28.00 9.01 32.59
C ILE A 297 27.20 8.83 31.30
N THR A 298 27.17 9.88 30.48
CA THR A 298 26.54 9.87 29.16
C THR A 298 27.49 10.45 28.12
N ILE A 299 27.75 9.71 27.04
CA ILE A 299 28.57 10.16 25.90
C ILE A 299 27.68 10.16 24.65
N ASN A 300 27.28 11.36 24.23
CA ASN A 300 26.47 11.60 23.04
C ASN A 300 27.31 11.91 21.79
N GLY A 301 28.63 12.10 21.94
CA GLY A 301 29.55 12.38 20.84
C GLY A 301 31.00 12.62 21.27
N GLY A 302 31.81 13.11 20.34
CA GLY A 302 33.23 13.43 20.54
C GLY A 302 34.21 12.31 20.16
N ASP A 303 35.50 12.60 20.32
CA ASP A 303 36.60 11.64 20.19
C ASP A 303 37.33 11.55 21.55
N VAL A 304 36.88 10.62 22.38
CA VAL A 304 37.26 10.48 23.80
C VAL A 304 38.29 9.37 23.94
N THR A 305 39.45 9.67 24.51
CA THR A 305 40.45 8.70 24.94
C THR A 305 40.62 8.81 26.45
N THR A 306 40.50 7.69 27.16
CA THR A 306 40.41 7.69 28.63
C THR A 306 41.06 6.45 29.25
N THR A 307 41.89 6.68 30.27
CA THR A 307 42.68 5.65 30.96
C THR A 307 42.57 5.81 32.47
N GLY A 308 42.21 4.73 33.17
CA GLY A 308 42.23 4.70 34.63
C GLY A 308 43.67 4.65 35.17
N GLY A 309 43.92 5.31 36.30
CA GLY A 309 45.23 5.31 36.93
C GLY A 309 45.43 4.10 37.86
N SER A 310 46.70 3.76 38.13
CA SER A 310 47.09 2.55 38.87
C SER A 310 48.19 2.83 39.89
N MET A 311 48.09 2.19 41.06
CA MET A 311 49.06 2.23 42.16
C MET A 311 49.55 0.82 42.48
N GLU A 312 50.86 0.61 42.58
CA GLU A 312 51.47 -0.63 43.11
C GLU A 312 52.11 -0.35 44.48
N ASN A 313 51.77 -1.15 45.50
CA ASN A 313 52.37 -1.08 46.84
C ASN A 313 52.49 -2.48 47.49
N GLU A 314 52.97 -2.56 48.74
CA GLU A 314 53.23 -3.84 49.43
C GLU A 314 51.98 -4.74 49.59
N TYR A 315 50.77 -4.16 49.49
CA TYR A 315 49.51 -4.89 49.64
C TYR A 315 48.92 -5.37 48.30
N GLY A 316 49.36 -4.83 47.16
CA GLY A 316 48.89 -5.20 45.83
C GLY A 316 48.94 -4.07 44.81
N THR A 317 48.19 -4.25 43.71
CA THR A 317 47.98 -3.22 42.68
C THR A 317 46.52 -2.79 42.69
N TYR A 318 46.28 -1.48 42.81
CA TYR A 318 44.96 -0.88 42.93
C TYR A 318 44.75 0.15 41.83
N SER A 319 43.61 0.09 41.14
CA SER A 319 43.39 0.83 39.90
C SER A 319 41.95 1.34 39.78
N GLY A 320 41.76 2.45 39.07
CA GLY A 320 40.45 2.92 38.62
C GLY A 320 40.13 2.47 37.20
N ALA A 321 38.86 2.56 36.80
CA ALA A 321 38.41 2.19 35.46
C ALA A 321 38.79 3.23 34.39
N GLY A 322 38.79 2.84 33.11
CA GLY A 322 38.86 3.81 32.00
C GLY A 322 37.66 4.76 32.01
N ILE A 323 36.46 4.21 32.20
CA ILE A 323 35.21 4.90 32.48
C ILE A 323 34.50 4.18 33.63
N GLY A 324 34.20 4.87 34.72
CA GLY A 324 33.41 4.34 35.83
C GLY A 324 34.02 4.60 37.20
N GLY A 325 34.08 3.57 38.05
CA GLY A 325 34.51 3.70 39.45
C GLY A 325 36.02 3.76 39.65
N GLY A 326 36.46 4.40 40.73
CA GLY A 326 37.85 4.28 41.20
C GLY A 326 38.10 2.99 41.98
N GLY A 327 39.35 2.77 42.41
CA GLY A 327 39.75 1.67 43.27
C GLY A 327 39.08 1.76 44.64
N PHE A 328 38.47 0.65 45.06
CA PHE A 328 37.55 0.54 46.21
C PHE A 328 36.32 1.47 46.16
N GLY A 329 36.08 2.14 45.03
CA GLY A 329 34.90 2.97 44.80
C GLY A 329 33.70 2.15 44.36
N ASN A 330 32.50 2.70 44.56
CA ASN A 330 31.27 2.12 44.03
C ASN A 330 31.10 2.59 42.58
N VAL A 331 30.72 1.67 41.70
CA VAL A 331 30.50 1.96 40.27
C VAL A 331 29.43 3.03 40.01
N PRO A 332 29.49 3.73 38.87
CA PRO A 332 28.39 4.55 38.41
C PRO A 332 27.12 3.72 38.24
N SER A 333 25.99 4.34 38.55
CA SER A 333 24.65 3.78 38.33
C SER A 333 24.41 3.39 36.86
N SER A 334 24.95 4.16 35.90
CA SER A 334 24.93 3.82 34.47
C SER A 334 26.05 4.50 33.68
N VAL A 335 26.46 3.87 32.58
CA VAL A 335 27.29 4.43 31.50
C VAL A 335 26.55 4.25 30.17
N THR A 336 26.12 5.34 29.56
CA THR A 336 25.40 5.32 28.27
C THR A 336 26.23 5.97 27.17
N ILE A 337 26.35 5.32 26.01
CA ILE A 337 27.11 5.82 24.85
C ILE A 337 26.22 5.77 23.61
N THR A 338 25.90 6.91 22.99
CA THR A 338 24.94 6.98 21.87
C THR A 338 25.57 7.28 20.51
N ASP A 339 26.68 8.02 20.46
CA ASP A 339 27.47 8.29 19.26
C ASP A 339 28.91 8.68 19.64
N GLY A 340 29.78 8.92 18.66
CA GLY A 340 31.17 9.31 18.86
C GLY A 340 32.15 8.14 18.83
N THR A 341 33.39 8.38 19.26
CA THR A 341 34.42 7.35 19.41
C THR A 341 35.02 7.40 20.80
N VAL A 342 35.04 6.26 21.50
CA VAL A 342 35.47 6.14 22.89
C VAL A 342 36.57 5.07 22.96
N ARG A 343 37.81 5.47 23.27
CA ARG A 343 38.94 4.58 23.57
C ARG A 343 39.10 4.48 25.08
N ALA A 344 38.59 3.40 25.66
CA ALA A 344 38.66 3.16 27.09
C ALA A 344 39.76 2.12 27.39
N THR A 345 40.66 2.46 28.32
CA THR A 345 41.78 1.60 28.71
C THR A 345 41.61 1.09 30.14
N GLY A 346 41.42 -0.22 30.29
CA GLY A 346 41.39 -0.93 31.56
C GLY A 346 42.79 -1.34 32.00
N VAL A 347 43.35 -0.60 32.95
CA VAL A 347 44.60 -0.97 33.63
C VAL A 347 44.42 -2.21 34.51
N ILE A 348 45.51 -2.82 34.96
CA ILE A 348 45.46 -4.09 35.71
C ILE A 348 44.54 -3.97 36.95
N ASN A 349 43.71 -4.98 37.18
CA ASN A 349 42.69 -5.03 38.23
C ASN A 349 41.52 -4.03 38.08
N ALA A 350 41.31 -3.41 36.92
CA ALA A 350 40.18 -2.52 36.64
C ALA A 350 39.62 -2.69 35.21
N ALA A 351 38.31 -2.52 35.06
CA ALA A 351 37.66 -2.58 33.75
C ALA A 351 38.02 -1.37 32.87
N ALA A 352 37.92 -1.51 31.55
CA ALA A 352 37.92 -0.36 30.65
C ALA A 352 36.63 0.46 30.84
N ILE A 353 35.48 -0.22 30.99
CA ILE A 353 34.21 0.41 31.40
C ILE A 353 33.58 -0.40 32.55
N GLY A 354 33.40 0.23 33.71
CA GLY A 354 32.85 -0.39 34.91
C GLY A 354 33.65 -0.10 36.17
N GLY A 355 34.08 -1.14 36.89
CA GLY A 355 34.72 -1.03 38.20
C GLY A 355 36.23 -0.82 38.18
N GLY A 356 36.71 0.00 39.12
CA GLY A 356 38.08 -0.10 39.64
C GLY A 356 38.25 -1.33 40.54
N THR A 357 39.44 -1.53 41.09
CA THR A 357 39.78 -2.71 41.93
C THR A 357 38.85 -2.86 43.14
N ASP A 358 38.38 -4.09 43.39
CA ASP A 358 37.31 -4.44 44.34
C ASP A 358 35.96 -3.69 44.16
N GLY A 359 35.78 -2.96 43.04
CA GLY A 359 34.52 -2.37 42.63
C GLY A 359 33.73 -3.28 41.67
N GLY A 360 32.40 -3.30 41.82
CA GLY A 360 31.47 -4.04 40.95
C GLY A 360 31.39 -3.47 39.52
N GLY A 361 30.37 -3.86 38.76
CA GLY A 361 30.20 -3.48 37.35
C GLY A 361 29.04 -2.50 37.13
N ALA A 362 29.23 -1.58 36.19
CA ALA A 362 28.22 -0.58 35.84
C ALA A 362 27.11 -1.17 34.96
N SER A 363 25.96 -0.51 34.91
CA SER A 363 25.01 -0.74 33.81
C SER A 363 25.49 -0.02 32.55
N VAL A 364 26.02 -0.75 31.58
CA VAL A 364 26.61 -0.22 30.35
C VAL A 364 25.66 -0.40 29.17
N ASP A 365 25.27 0.71 28.54
CA ASP A 365 24.36 0.72 27.39
C ASP A 365 24.96 1.50 26.20
N ILE A 366 25.44 0.76 25.20
CA ILE A 366 26.05 1.30 23.98
C ILE A 366 24.97 1.33 22.89
N GLN A 367 24.23 2.44 22.83
CA GLN A 367 23.14 2.65 21.86
C GLN A 367 23.65 2.96 20.44
N GLY A 368 24.92 3.38 20.30
CA GLY A 368 25.54 3.70 19.02
C GLY A 368 27.03 4.06 19.17
N GLY A 369 27.60 4.72 18.15
CA GLY A 369 29.02 5.09 18.13
C GLY A 369 29.99 3.91 18.04
N THR A 370 31.25 4.14 18.43
CA THR A 370 32.32 3.13 18.44
C THR A 370 33.09 3.15 19.76
N VAL A 371 33.11 2.02 20.45
CA VAL A 371 33.76 1.84 21.75
C VAL A 371 34.93 0.86 21.59
N ILE A 372 36.15 1.38 21.63
CA ILE A 372 37.39 0.62 21.53
C ILE A 372 37.88 0.33 22.95
N LEU A 373 37.93 -0.95 23.31
CA LEU A 373 38.29 -1.45 24.63
C LEU A 373 39.71 -2.03 24.58
N SER A 374 40.59 -1.59 25.49
CA SER A 374 41.98 -2.06 25.55
C SER A 374 42.52 -2.21 26.97
N GLY A 375 43.63 -2.93 27.12
CA GLY A 375 44.32 -3.11 28.39
C GLY A 375 44.17 -4.51 28.99
N ALA A 376 44.48 -4.63 30.29
CA ALA A 376 44.54 -5.90 31.01
C ALA A 376 43.20 -6.32 31.64
N GLY A 377 42.29 -5.37 31.87
CA GLY A 377 40.95 -5.62 32.40
C GLY A 377 40.88 -5.89 33.92
N GLY A 378 39.64 -6.03 34.37
CA GLY A 378 39.22 -6.23 35.76
C GLY A 378 39.14 -7.71 36.14
N ASN A 379 37.99 -8.15 36.63
CA ASN A 379 37.82 -9.53 37.11
C ASN A 379 38.09 -10.54 35.97
N ASN A 380 38.95 -11.53 36.23
CA ASN A 380 39.48 -12.48 35.25
C ASN A 380 40.02 -11.86 33.94
N GLY A 381 40.38 -10.57 33.95
CA GLY A 381 40.83 -9.81 32.78
C GLY A 381 39.71 -9.27 31.88
N SER A 382 38.47 -9.13 32.36
CA SER A 382 37.37 -8.57 31.57
C SER A 382 37.50 -7.05 31.38
N LEU A 383 37.31 -6.57 30.16
CA LEU A 383 37.33 -5.14 29.81
C LEU A 383 36.02 -4.41 30.15
N ILE A 384 34.90 -5.12 30.32
CA ILE A 384 33.65 -4.57 30.86
C ILE A 384 33.21 -5.36 32.10
N GLY A 385 32.67 -4.65 33.09
CA GLY A 385 32.11 -5.21 34.31
C GLY A 385 32.91 -4.81 35.56
N ALA A 386 33.02 -5.72 36.53
CA ALA A 386 33.79 -5.51 37.75
C ALA A 386 35.30 -5.34 37.50
N GLY A 387 35.94 -4.55 38.37
CA GLY A 387 37.38 -4.65 38.59
C GLY A 387 37.75 -6.00 39.23
N ALA A 388 39.03 -6.22 39.53
CA ALA A 388 39.40 -7.47 40.18
C ALA A 388 38.82 -7.52 41.60
N ALA A 389 37.93 -8.48 41.84
CA ALA A 389 37.44 -8.87 43.16
C ALA A 389 37.97 -10.27 43.50
N VAL A 390 38.36 -10.50 44.76
CA VAL A 390 39.02 -11.75 45.20
C VAL A 390 38.14 -13.00 45.01
N THR A 391 36.82 -12.83 44.92
CA THR A 391 35.83 -13.81 44.47
C THR A 391 34.74 -13.06 43.71
N TYR A 392 34.36 -13.55 42.51
CA TYR A 392 33.20 -13.03 41.78
C TYR A 392 31.90 -13.60 42.38
N GLU A 393 30.92 -12.74 42.68
CA GLU A 393 29.55 -13.11 43.04
C GLU A 393 28.57 -12.65 41.95
N PRO A 394 27.46 -13.38 41.68
CA PRO A 394 26.47 -12.97 40.67
C PRO A 394 25.85 -11.60 40.99
N GLY A 395 25.75 -10.75 39.97
CA GLY A 395 25.43 -9.33 40.07
C GLY A 395 26.65 -8.39 40.00
N ASP A 396 27.86 -8.89 40.27
CA ASP A 396 29.08 -8.05 40.22
C ASP A 396 29.39 -7.54 38.79
N PHE A 397 28.85 -8.16 37.73
CA PHE A 397 29.10 -7.73 36.35
C PHE A 397 28.41 -6.42 35.96
N GLY A 398 27.32 -6.04 36.64
CA GLY A 398 26.43 -4.99 36.16
C GLY A 398 25.59 -5.48 34.99
N SER A 399 25.58 -4.76 33.87
CA SER A 399 24.89 -5.20 32.63
C SER A 399 25.57 -4.67 31.38
N LEU A 400 25.41 -5.35 30.24
CA LEU A 400 25.90 -4.87 28.95
C LEU A 400 24.85 -5.00 27.83
N SER A 401 24.54 -3.89 27.16
CA SER A 401 23.82 -3.84 25.89
C SER A 401 24.63 -3.13 24.81
N ASN A 402 24.58 -3.63 23.57
CA ASN A 402 25.24 -3.04 22.41
C ASN A 402 24.34 -2.99 21.16
N ASN A 403 24.22 -1.81 20.58
CA ASN A 403 23.63 -1.48 19.28
C ASN A 403 24.61 -0.62 18.44
N GLY A 404 25.78 -0.28 18.98
CA GLY A 404 26.88 0.39 18.29
C GLY A 404 27.96 -0.58 17.79
N THR A 405 29.22 -0.16 17.87
CA THR A 405 30.38 -1.03 17.62
C THR A 405 31.23 -1.14 18.88
N ILE A 406 31.55 -2.35 19.33
CA ILE A 406 32.58 -2.64 20.33
C ILE A 406 33.79 -3.24 19.61
N THR A 407 34.96 -2.61 19.72
CA THR A 407 36.22 -3.17 19.21
C THR A 407 37.10 -3.61 20.38
N ILE A 408 37.38 -4.90 20.49
CA ILE A 408 38.28 -5.47 21.51
C ILE A 408 39.69 -5.54 20.90
N THR A 409 40.63 -4.77 21.43
CA THR A 409 42.02 -4.75 20.90
C THR A 409 42.80 -6.02 21.25
N ASP A 410 43.79 -6.36 20.43
CA ASP A 410 44.77 -7.44 20.61
C ASP A 410 45.16 -7.70 22.07
N GLY A 411 44.88 -8.91 22.56
CA GLY A 411 45.20 -9.34 23.93
C GLY A 411 44.24 -8.86 25.03
N GLY A 412 43.26 -8.02 24.70
CA GLY A 412 42.11 -7.70 25.55
C GLY A 412 41.05 -8.80 25.53
N LYS A 413 40.22 -8.89 26.58
CA LYS A 413 39.14 -9.88 26.68
C LYS A 413 37.83 -9.26 27.17
N LEU A 414 36.70 -9.71 26.62
CA LEU A 414 35.37 -9.53 27.19
C LEU A 414 34.89 -10.86 27.79
N TRP A 415 34.74 -10.95 29.10
CA TRP A 415 34.21 -12.13 29.77
C TRP A 415 32.75 -11.88 30.19
N ILE A 416 31.84 -12.76 29.76
CA ILE A 416 30.44 -12.76 30.18
C ILE A 416 30.28 -13.87 31.23
N PRO A 417 30.18 -13.54 32.53
CA PRO A 417 30.23 -14.52 33.62
C PRO A 417 28.91 -15.29 33.82
N PRO A 418 28.92 -16.42 34.57
CA PRO A 418 27.75 -17.29 34.74
C PRO A 418 26.55 -16.57 35.35
N GLY A 419 25.38 -16.73 34.70
CA GLY A 419 24.12 -16.13 35.13
C GLY A 419 23.84 -14.73 34.55
N GLU A 420 24.86 -14.05 34.02
CA GLU A 420 24.70 -12.73 33.40
C GLU A 420 24.34 -12.84 31.91
N THR A 421 23.78 -11.75 31.37
CA THR A 421 23.39 -11.65 29.96
C THR A 421 24.00 -10.41 29.31
N PHE A 422 24.67 -10.61 28.18
CA PHE A 422 25.04 -9.55 27.23
C PHE A 422 24.03 -9.54 26.08
N VAL A 423 23.45 -8.37 25.78
CA VAL A 423 22.55 -8.20 24.62
C VAL A 423 23.30 -7.51 23.48
N ASN A 424 23.57 -8.22 22.39
CA ASN A 424 24.21 -7.66 21.20
C ASN A 424 23.24 -7.58 20.02
N SER A 425 23.11 -6.38 19.46
CA SER A 425 22.40 -6.05 18.23
C SER A 425 23.28 -5.27 17.24
N GLY A 426 24.41 -4.74 17.72
CA GLY A 426 25.44 -4.07 16.91
C GLY A 426 26.58 -5.01 16.50
N LEU A 427 27.76 -4.41 16.28
CA LEU A 427 28.99 -5.12 15.96
C LEU A 427 29.86 -5.29 17.22
N VAL A 428 30.47 -6.47 17.37
CA VAL A 428 31.63 -6.71 18.23
C VAL A 428 32.76 -7.23 17.34
N ASP A 429 33.92 -6.56 17.31
CA ASP A 429 35.04 -6.93 16.44
C ASP A 429 36.42 -6.81 17.11
N GLY A 430 37.49 -7.23 16.42
CA GLY A 430 38.88 -6.96 16.78
C GLY A 430 39.71 -8.18 17.24
N GLY A 431 41.02 -7.96 17.41
CA GLY A 431 42.02 -8.99 17.75
C GLY A 431 41.98 -9.53 19.19
N GLY A 432 40.93 -9.19 19.95
CA GLY A 432 40.73 -9.67 21.32
C GLY A 432 40.02 -11.03 21.42
N GLU A 433 39.67 -11.39 22.66
CA GLU A 433 38.92 -12.61 22.99
C GLU A 433 37.54 -12.29 23.57
N ILE A 434 36.55 -13.15 23.29
CA ILE A 434 35.29 -13.22 24.04
C ILE A 434 35.16 -14.58 24.74
N GLU A 435 34.90 -14.56 26.04
CA GLU A 435 34.74 -15.75 26.89
C GLU A 435 33.33 -15.80 27.46
N VAL A 436 32.55 -16.82 27.06
CA VAL A 436 31.11 -16.92 27.30
C VAL A 436 30.81 -17.99 28.35
N SER A 437 30.65 -17.57 29.60
CA SER A 437 30.24 -18.42 30.73
C SER A 437 28.78 -18.17 31.14
N GLY A 438 28.23 -17.01 30.81
CA GLY A 438 26.80 -16.66 30.89
C GLY A 438 26.11 -16.80 29.54
N THR A 439 25.26 -15.83 29.20
CA THR A 439 24.44 -15.82 27.98
C THR A 439 24.78 -14.61 27.10
N ILE A 440 24.87 -14.78 25.78
CA ILE A 440 24.78 -13.66 24.84
C ILE A 440 23.52 -13.79 23.98
N VAL A 441 22.63 -12.81 24.07
CA VAL A 441 21.51 -12.62 23.16
C VAL A 441 22.02 -11.86 21.94
N ASN A 442 22.43 -12.59 20.90
CA ASN A 442 23.05 -12.01 19.71
C ASN A 442 22.09 -11.96 18.51
N THR A 443 21.66 -10.75 18.16
CA THR A 443 20.98 -10.40 16.90
C THR A 443 21.89 -9.62 15.93
N GLY A 444 23.06 -9.19 16.40
CA GLY A 444 24.10 -8.50 15.62
C GLY A 444 25.23 -9.43 15.16
N THR A 445 26.43 -8.87 15.04
CA THR A 445 27.63 -9.56 14.53
C THR A 445 28.74 -9.62 15.58
N ILE A 446 29.46 -10.75 15.66
CA ILE A 446 30.62 -10.97 16.53
C ILE A 446 31.78 -11.55 15.71
N GLU A 447 32.79 -10.74 15.40
CA GLU A 447 33.97 -11.04 14.57
C GLU A 447 35.27 -10.76 15.34
N VAL A 448 35.54 -11.57 16.36
CA VAL A 448 36.78 -11.51 17.19
C VAL A 448 37.70 -12.70 16.97
N ASP A 449 39.01 -12.50 17.15
CA ASP A 449 40.08 -13.47 16.87
C ASP A 449 39.99 -14.78 17.68
N ASN A 450 39.46 -14.73 18.91
CA ASN A 450 39.27 -15.91 19.75
C ASN A 450 37.91 -15.92 20.46
N GLN A 451 37.25 -17.07 20.49
CA GLN A 451 35.92 -17.27 21.09
C GLN A 451 35.93 -18.56 21.93
N SER A 452 35.53 -18.47 23.19
CA SER A 452 35.64 -19.55 24.18
C SER A 452 34.39 -19.65 25.06
N GLY A 453 34.11 -20.83 25.61
CA GLY A 453 32.96 -21.09 26.49
C GLY A 453 31.79 -21.78 25.79
N SER A 454 30.55 -21.46 26.18
CA SER A 454 29.32 -22.06 25.65
C SER A 454 28.93 -21.45 24.29
N VAL A 455 29.72 -21.80 23.26
CA VAL A 455 29.52 -21.36 21.88
C VAL A 455 29.36 -22.58 20.97
N TYR A 456 28.24 -22.65 20.24
CA TYR A 456 27.85 -23.82 19.44
C TYR A 456 27.25 -23.40 18.10
N VAL A 457 27.50 -24.16 17.02
CA VAL A 457 26.88 -23.90 15.71
C VAL A 457 25.72 -24.86 15.44
N LEU A 458 24.53 -24.29 15.24
CA LEU A 458 23.37 -24.99 14.72
C LEU A 458 23.36 -24.87 13.18
N ARG A 459 23.46 -26.03 12.52
CA ARG A 459 23.42 -26.14 11.05
C ARG A 459 22.09 -26.70 10.60
N PHE A 460 21.57 -26.25 9.48
CA PHE A 460 20.24 -26.64 9.01
C PHE A 460 20.32 -27.45 7.71
N GLU A 461 19.53 -28.51 7.61
CA GLU A 461 19.44 -29.37 6.43
C GLU A 461 17.98 -29.61 6.06
N MET A 462 17.59 -29.16 4.86
CA MET A 462 16.19 -29.21 4.39
C MET A 462 15.67 -30.62 4.13
N ASN A 463 16.56 -31.62 4.00
CA ASN A 463 16.19 -33.04 3.94
C ASN A 463 15.32 -33.40 2.70
N PHE A 464 15.38 -32.58 1.65
CA PHE A 464 14.82 -32.86 0.32
C PHE A 464 15.63 -32.18 -0.80
N VAL A 465 15.59 -32.75 -2.00
CA VAL A 465 16.36 -32.24 -3.15
C VAL A 465 15.73 -30.94 -3.67
N GLY A 466 16.52 -29.87 -3.73
CA GLY A 466 16.10 -28.55 -4.23
C GLY A 466 15.67 -27.56 -3.14
N GLY A 467 15.64 -27.97 -1.87
CA GLY A 467 15.54 -27.04 -0.74
C GLY A 467 16.77 -26.13 -0.66
N THR A 468 16.58 -24.91 -0.15
CA THR A 468 17.69 -24.03 0.25
C THR A 468 17.77 -24.03 1.77
N ASN A 469 18.89 -24.46 2.32
CA ASN A 469 19.08 -24.52 3.77
C ASN A 469 19.10 -23.09 4.36
N PRO A 470 18.48 -22.87 5.54
CA PRO A 470 18.74 -21.70 6.38
C PRO A 470 20.24 -21.53 6.65
N PRO A 471 20.72 -20.29 6.93
CA PRO A 471 22.11 -20.07 7.32
C PRO A 471 22.42 -20.78 8.66
N ASP A 472 23.67 -21.23 8.83
CA ASP A 472 24.19 -21.69 10.12
C ASP A 472 24.03 -20.58 11.17
N ILE A 473 23.59 -20.94 12.38
CA ILE A 473 23.40 -20.03 13.51
C ILE A 473 24.44 -20.34 14.59
N THR A 474 25.25 -19.33 14.96
CA THR A 474 26.10 -19.41 16.15
C THR A 474 25.28 -19.05 17.39
N LEU A 475 25.20 -20.00 18.31
CA LEU A 475 24.52 -19.89 19.60
C LEU A 475 25.55 -19.60 20.69
N PHE A 476 25.28 -18.59 21.52
CA PHE A 476 26.12 -18.15 22.64
C PHE A 476 25.41 -18.37 23.99
N ALA A 477 24.70 -19.49 24.10
CA ALA A 477 23.83 -19.87 25.22
C ALA A 477 23.67 -21.39 25.27
N ALA A 478 23.13 -21.92 26.38
CA ALA A 478 22.87 -23.35 26.52
C ALA A 478 21.56 -23.82 25.85
N THR A 479 20.65 -22.90 25.54
CA THR A 479 19.40 -23.16 24.81
C THR A 479 19.12 -22.08 23.77
N VAL A 480 18.27 -22.40 22.80
CA VAL A 480 17.79 -21.43 21.79
C VAL A 480 16.98 -20.32 22.47
N GLN A 481 16.13 -20.66 23.44
CA GLN A 481 15.34 -19.70 24.23
C GLN A 481 16.20 -18.67 24.97
N GLU A 482 17.29 -19.10 25.62
CA GLU A 482 18.20 -18.19 26.33
C GLU A 482 18.92 -17.23 25.37
N SER A 483 19.26 -17.67 24.15
CA SER A 483 19.88 -16.81 23.14
C SER A 483 18.94 -15.74 22.53
N GLY A 484 17.63 -15.84 22.76
CA GLY A 484 16.62 -14.97 22.15
C GLY A 484 16.47 -15.14 20.63
N ILE A 485 17.09 -16.15 20.02
CA ILE A 485 17.02 -16.43 18.58
C ILE A 485 15.81 -17.34 18.29
N THR A 486 15.00 -17.00 17.28
CA THR A 486 13.95 -17.88 16.77
C THR A 486 14.48 -18.79 15.65
N LEU A 487 14.14 -20.09 15.69
CA LEU A 487 14.45 -20.98 14.57
C LEU A 487 13.56 -20.65 13.37
N SER A 488 14.11 -20.70 12.16
CA SER A 488 13.34 -20.47 10.94
C SER A 488 12.33 -21.59 10.68
N GLU A 489 11.12 -21.23 10.22
CA GLU A 489 10.11 -22.14 9.68
C GLU A 489 10.21 -22.19 8.14
N PRO A 490 10.88 -23.19 7.54
CA PRO A 490 11.00 -23.30 6.09
C PRO A 490 9.71 -23.86 5.46
N SER A 491 9.50 -23.57 4.17
CA SER A 491 8.36 -24.07 3.39
C SER A 491 8.77 -25.07 2.31
N ARG A 492 7.88 -26.01 1.99
CA ARG A 492 8.03 -26.99 0.89
C ARG A 492 6.67 -27.21 0.23
N THR A 493 6.56 -26.98 -1.07
CA THR A 493 5.29 -27.16 -1.81
C THR A 493 4.73 -28.56 -1.62
N GLY A 494 3.47 -28.66 -1.18
CA GLY A 494 2.79 -29.93 -0.94
C GLY A 494 3.03 -30.58 0.42
N TYR A 495 3.79 -29.95 1.32
CA TYR A 495 4.11 -30.50 2.63
C TYR A 495 3.96 -29.46 3.75
N GLU A 496 3.54 -29.92 4.92
CA GLU A 496 3.58 -29.20 6.18
C GLU A 496 4.95 -29.41 6.85
N PHE A 497 5.52 -28.35 7.41
CA PHE A 497 6.75 -28.43 8.21
C PHE A 497 6.41 -28.89 9.62
N ASP A 498 6.77 -30.13 9.98
CA ASP A 498 6.56 -30.61 11.36
C ASP A 498 7.58 -29.95 12.29
N GLY A 499 8.86 -29.91 11.92
CA GLY A 499 9.88 -29.21 12.70
C GLY A 499 11.31 -29.61 12.40
N TRP A 500 12.22 -29.10 13.24
CA TRP A 500 13.64 -29.43 13.26
C TRP A 500 13.90 -30.65 14.15
N TYR A 501 14.67 -31.62 13.65
CA TYR A 501 14.98 -32.87 14.34
C TYR A 501 16.48 -33.18 14.35
N THR A 502 16.93 -33.97 15.33
CA THR A 502 18.34 -34.39 15.46
C THR A 502 18.82 -35.44 14.45
N ALA A 503 17.99 -35.90 13.51
CA ALA A 503 18.37 -36.87 12.47
C ALA A 503 17.52 -36.73 11.18
N PRO A 504 18.02 -37.16 10.01
CA PRO A 504 17.27 -37.14 8.75
C PRO A 504 16.00 -38.02 8.73
N SER A 505 15.94 -39.02 9.62
CA SER A 505 14.81 -39.93 9.76
C SER A 505 14.75 -40.42 11.20
N GLY A 506 13.61 -40.26 11.87
CA GLY A 506 13.52 -40.34 13.32
C GLY A 506 14.34 -39.25 14.01
N GLY A 507 14.88 -39.55 15.20
CA GLY A 507 15.51 -38.57 16.08
C GLY A 507 14.51 -37.93 17.05
N THR A 508 14.93 -36.86 17.71
CA THR A 508 14.09 -36.07 18.62
C THR A 508 13.79 -34.72 17.99
N LYS A 509 12.53 -34.26 18.10
CA LYS A 509 12.11 -32.91 17.71
C LYS A 509 12.76 -31.90 18.66
N VAL A 510 13.51 -30.95 18.11
CA VAL A 510 14.21 -29.92 18.90
C VAL A 510 13.26 -28.76 19.17
N THR A 511 13.17 -28.36 20.42
CA THR A 511 12.40 -27.23 20.92
C THR A 511 13.32 -26.10 21.39
N GLU A 512 12.79 -24.90 21.58
CA GLU A 512 13.59 -23.75 22.03
C GLU A 512 14.25 -23.98 23.40
N THR A 513 13.67 -24.86 24.22
CA THR A 513 14.12 -25.20 25.58
C THR A 513 15.09 -26.39 25.66
N ASP A 514 15.43 -27.03 24.54
CA ASP A 514 16.37 -28.16 24.56
C ASP A 514 17.82 -27.70 24.70
N LEU A 515 18.60 -28.44 25.50
CA LEU A 515 20.00 -28.12 25.79
C LEU A 515 20.91 -28.41 24.58
N ILE A 516 21.56 -27.36 24.10
CA ILE A 516 22.59 -27.36 23.07
C ILE A 516 23.94 -27.36 23.80
N VAL A 517 24.72 -28.42 23.63
CA VAL A 517 26.00 -28.63 24.36
C VAL A 517 27.18 -29.01 23.45
N GLU A 518 26.92 -29.12 22.15
CA GLU A 518 27.89 -29.34 21.08
C GLU A 518 27.32 -28.80 19.74
N ASP A 519 28.17 -28.67 18.72
CA ASP A 519 27.75 -28.38 17.35
C ASP A 519 26.74 -29.42 16.84
N MET A 520 25.61 -28.97 16.30
CA MET A 520 24.55 -29.87 15.81
C MET A 520 24.14 -29.58 14.37
N THR A 521 23.60 -30.61 13.70
CA THR A 521 22.86 -30.45 12.44
C THR A 521 21.41 -30.84 12.67
N LEU A 522 20.51 -29.90 12.38
CA LEU A 522 19.08 -30.02 12.48
C LEU A 522 18.48 -30.31 11.11
N TYR A 523 17.65 -31.35 11.03
CA TYR A 523 17.04 -31.82 9.80
C TYR A 523 15.55 -31.47 9.80
N ALA A 524 15.07 -30.90 8.70
CA ALA A 524 13.64 -30.62 8.53
C ALA A 524 12.85 -31.92 8.34
N HIS A 525 11.75 -32.07 9.07
CA HIS A 525 10.77 -33.14 8.88
C HIS A 525 9.48 -32.57 8.28
N TRP A 526 8.85 -33.35 7.41
CA TRP A 526 7.82 -32.90 6.49
C TRP A 526 6.66 -33.91 6.46
N THR A 527 5.44 -33.45 6.75
CA THR A 527 4.21 -34.22 6.55
C THR A 527 3.68 -33.94 5.15
N LEU A 528 3.28 -34.98 4.39
CA LEU A 528 2.70 -34.81 3.06
C LEU A 528 1.24 -34.31 3.21
N ASN A 529 0.88 -33.24 2.50
CA ASN A 529 -0.46 -32.68 2.58
C ASN A 529 -1.49 -33.60 1.88
N SER A 530 -2.70 -33.65 2.43
CA SER A 530 -3.88 -34.20 1.77
C SER A 530 -4.87 -33.09 1.43
N TYR A 531 -5.48 -33.15 0.24
CA TYR A 531 -6.46 -32.20 -0.26
C TYR A 531 -7.78 -32.89 -0.61
N THR A 532 -8.85 -32.10 -0.64
CA THR A 532 -10.22 -32.55 -0.94
C THR A 532 -10.63 -32.06 -2.32
N VAL A 533 -10.99 -32.99 -3.20
CA VAL A 533 -11.71 -32.68 -4.44
C VAL A 533 -13.19 -32.84 -4.19
N THR A 534 -13.96 -31.77 -4.39
CA THR A 534 -15.43 -31.77 -4.30
C THR A 534 -16.03 -31.95 -5.70
N PHE A 535 -17.10 -32.73 -5.82
CA PHE A 535 -17.84 -32.91 -7.07
C PHE A 535 -19.16 -32.15 -7.04
N ASP A 536 -19.31 -31.10 -7.84
CA ASP A 536 -20.58 -30.38 -8.03
C ASP A 536 -21.28 -30.89 -9.29
N PRO A 537 -22.41 -31.63 -9.19
CA PRO A 537 -23.14 -32.11 -10.35
C PRO A 537 -23.84 -31.01 -11.14
N ASN A 538 -23.71 -29.72 -10.77
CA ASN A 538 -24.09 -28.56 -11.58
C ASN A 538 -25.55 -28.65 -12.08
N GLY A 539 -26.49 -28.83 -11.13
CA GLY A 539 -27.91 -29.03 -11.41
C GLY A 539 -28.32 -30.47 -11.80
N GLY A 540 -27.37 -31.39 -11.94
CA GLY A 540 -27.61 -32.83 -12.00
C GLY A 540 -27.79 -33.48 -10.62
N SER A 541 -27.79 -34.81 -10.62
CA SER A 541 -27.83 -35.68 -9.44
C SER A 541 -26.66 -36.67 -9.48
N PHE A 542 -25.92 -36.73 -8.38
CA PHE A 542 -24.71 -37.55 -8.25
C PHE A 542 -24.59 -38.07 -6.81
N SER A 543 -23.92 -39.22 -6.61
CA SER A 543 -23.90 -39.96 -5.35
C SER A 543 -22.60 -39.84 -4.55
N GLU A 544 -21.52 -39.39 -5.17
CA GLU A 544 -20.23 -39.12 -4.55
C GLU A 544 -20.09 -37.59 -4.49
N SER A 545 -19.63 -37.03 -3.37
CA SER A 545 -19.58 -35.56 -3.19
C SER A 545 -18.18 -35.03 -2.97
N GLU A 546 -17.28 -35.84 -2.43
CA GLU A 546 -15.91 -35.47 -2.10
C GLU A 546 -14.98 -36.69 -2.11
N VAL A 547 -13.70 -36.48 -2.42
CA VAL A 547 -12.62 -37.46 -2.25
C VAL A 547 -11.37 -36.78 -1.71
N THR A 548 -10.70 -37.41 -0.75
CA THR A 548 -9.45 -36.93 -0.15
C THR A 548 -8.24 -37.65 -0.73
N VAL A 549 -7.22 -36.92 -1.14
CA VAL A 549 -6.04 -37.43 -1.87
C VAL A 549 -4.74 -36.74 -1.42
N GLU A 550 -3.60 -37.44 -1.48
CA GLU A 550 -2.28 -36.86 -1.19
C GLU A 550 -1.81 -35.90 -2.31
N HIS A 551 -1.07 -34.84 -1.93
CA HIS A 551 -0.60 -33.82 -2.87
C HIS A 551 0.18 -34.42 -4.06
N GLY A 552 -0.20 -34.01 -5.26
CA GLY A 552 0.48 -34.43 -6.50
C GLY A 552 0.17 -35.88 -6.91
N GLN A 553 -0.84 -36.51 -6.35
CA GLN A 553 -1.44 -37.73 -6.90
C GLN A 553 -2.65 -37.39 -7.79
N THR A 554 -3.02 -38.32 -8.67
CA THR A 554 -4.29 -38.27 -9.42
C THR A 554 -5.44 -38.79 -8.53
N ILE A 555 -6.67 -38.55 -8.96
CA ILE A 555 -7.88 -39.17 -8.38
C ILE A 555 -8.52 -40.11 -9.39
N ALA A 556 -9.21 -41.15 -8.93
CA ALA A 556 -9.91 -42.07 -9.82
C ALA A 556 -11.10 -41.39 -10.49
N ASP A 557 -11.34 -41.74 -11.76
CA ASP A 557 -12.52 -41.33 -12.52
C ASP A 557 -13.82 -41.77 -11.79
N PRO A 558 -14.69 -40.82 -11.41
CA PRO A 558 -15.95 -41.10 -10.70
C PRO A 558 -16.99 -41.79 -11.60
N THR A 559 -18.11 -42.19 -11.01
CA THR A 559 -19.28 -42.60 -11.82
C THR A 559 -19.95 -41.41 -12.52
N GLU A 560 -20.53 -41.64 -13.70
CA GLU A 560 -21.23 -40.56 -14.44
C GLU A 560 -22.42 -39.99 -13.64
N PRO A 561 -22.53 -38.67 -13.46
CA PRO A 561 -23.70 -38.02 -12.88
C PRO A 561 -24.89 -38.05 -13.85
N THR A 562 -26.10 -37.76 -13.38
CA THR A 562 -27.32 -37.76 -14.22
C THR A 562 -28.10 -36.45 -14.15
N ARG A 563 -28.62 -35.95 -15.29
CA ARG A 563 -29.46 -34.74 -15.35
C ARG A 563 -30.56 -34.91 -16.40
N VAL A 564 -31.82 -34.72 -16.00
CA VAL A 564 -32.96 -34.91 -16.90
C VAL A 564 -32.91 -33.90 -18.05
N GLY A 565 -32.96 -34.40 -19.29
CA GLY A 565 -32.91 -33.59 -20.51
C GLY A 565 -31.52 -33.22 -21.00
N TYR A 566 -30.44 -33.67 -20.35
CA TYR A 566 -29.06 -33.37 -20.75
C TYR A 566 -28.23 -34.66 -20.87
N ALA A 567 -27.24 -34.64 -21.76
CA ALA A 567 -26.11 -35.55 -21.77
C ALA A 567 -24.96 -34.99 -20.92
N PHE A 568 -24.27 -35.87 -20.19
CA PHE A 568 -23.03 -35.54 -19.47
C PHE A 568 -21.87 -35.45 -20.49
N GLU A 569 -21.01 -34.44 -20.35
CA GLU A 569 -19.86 -34.24 -21.26
C GLU A 569 -18.49 -34.31 -20.57
N GLY A 570 -18.42 -34.40 -19.23
CA GLY A 570 -17.15 -34.49 -18.49
C GLY A 570 -17.14 -33.66 -17.20
N TRP A 571 -16.03 -33.75 -16.46
CA TRP A 571 -15.77 -32.99 -15.24
C TRP A 571 -14.76 -31.88 -15.52
N PHE A 572 -15.09 -30.63 -15.14
CA PHE A 572 -14.33 -29.43 -15.53
C PHE A 572 -13.94 -28.60 -14.30
N VAL A 573 -12.82 -27.89 -14.37
CA VAL A 573 -12.27 -27.09 -13.25
C VAL A 573 -12.97 -25.73 -13.09
N ASP A 574 -13.52 -25.20 -14.19
CA ASP A 574 -14.36 -24.00 -14.23
C ASP A 574 -15.67 -24.36 -14.96
N PRO A 575 -16.87 -24.11 -14.38
CA PRO A 575 -18.15 -24.43 -15.01
C PRO A 575 -18.48 -23.58 -16.25
N ALA A 576 -17.59 -22.66 -16.67
CA ALA A 576 -17.71 -21.85 -17.88
C ALA A 576 -16.62 -22.13 -18.94
N ASP A 577 -15.74 -23.12 -18.74
CA ASP A 577 -14.73 -23.52 -19.73
C ASP A 577 -15.22 -24.73 -20.57
N GLU A 578 -15.47 -24.52 -21.86
CA GLU A 578 -15.89 -25.58 -22.81
C GLU A 578 -14.73 -26.49 -23.27
N THR A 579 -13.52 -26.31 -22.75
CA THR A 579 -12.28 -26.97 -23.22
C THR A 579 -11.38 -27.54 -22.12
N GLY A 580 -11.56 -27.11 -20.86
CA GLY A 580 -10.77 -27.53 -19.69
C GLY A 580 -11.32 -28.77 -18.97
N GLU A 581 -11.54 -29.87 -19.70
CA GLU A 581 -11.90 -31.17 -19.11
C GLU A 581 -10.73 -31.71 -18.27
N TRP A 582 -11.02 -32.26 -17.09
CA TRP A 582 -10.03 -32.79 -16.15
C TRP A 582 -9.59 -34.21 -16.54
N ASP A 583 -8.29 -34.41 -16.76
CA ASP A 583 -7.72 -35.71 -17.11
C ASP A 583 -7.47 -36.55 -15.84
N PHE A 584 -8.36 -37.49 -15.51
CA PHE A 584 -8.21 -38.36 -14.33
C PHE A 584 -6.97 -39.29 -14.37
N ASP A 585 -6.37 -39.55 -15.55
CA ASP A 585 -5.12 -40.30 -15.69
C ASP A 585 -3.87 -39.39 -15.66
N GLY A 586 -4.03 -38.09 -15.98
CA GLY A 586 -2.93 -37.13 -16.20
C GLY A 586 -2.79 -35.98 -15.19
N ASP A 587 -3.91 -35.42 -14.73
CA ASP A 587 -3.95 -34.25 -13.84
C ASP A 587 -3.85 -34.63 -12.36
N THR A 588 -3.17 -33.77 -11.59
CA THR A 588 -2.81 -34.06 -10.19
C THR A 588 -3.30 -33.00 -9.23
N VAL A 589 -3.80 -33.43 -8.08
CA VAL A 589 -4.44 -32.55 -7.09
C VAL A 589 -3.38 -31.84 -6.28
N SER A 590 -3.29 -30.52 -6.46
CA SER A 590 -2.26 -29.67 -5.85
C SER A 590 -2.77 -28.81 -4.69
N GLY A 591 -4.09 -28.69 -4.53
CA GLY A 591 -4.80 -27.97 -3.47
C GLY A 591 -6.26 -28.43 -3.40
N ASP A 592 -7.04 -27.93 -2.42
CA ASP A 592 -8.49 -28.18 -2.38
C ASP A 592 -9.17 -27.55 -3.61
N MET A 593 -10.09 -28.27 -4.24
CA MET A 593 -10.71 -27.85 -5.49
C MET A 593 -12.12 -28.44 -5.68
N THR A 594 -12.86 -27.88 -6.64
CA THR A 594 -14.16 -28.41 -7.07
C THR A 594 -14.10 -28.75 -8.55
N LEU A 595 -14.59 -29.93 -8.92
CA LEU A 595 -14.88 -30.30 -10.30
C LEU A 595 -16.38 -30.19 -10.55
N TYR A 596 -16.74 -29.58 -11.67
CA TYR A 596 -18.12 -29.28 -12.06
C TYR A 596 -18.53 -30.16 -13.24
N ALA A 597 -19.72 -30.76 -13.18
CA ALA A 597 -20.25 -31.54 -14.30
C ALA A 597 -20.66 -30.61 -15.46
N HIS A 598 -20.17 -30.91 -16.68
CA HIS A 598 -20.62 -30.23 -17.90
C HIS A 598 -21.78 -30.97 -18.55
N TRP A 599 -22.71 -30.21 -19.14
CA TRP A 599 -24.04 -30.69 -19.53
C TRP A 599 -24.49 -30.13 -20.87
N LYS A 600 -24.75 -31.02 -21.82
CA LYS A 600 -25.31 -30.67 -23.13
C LYS A 600 -26.80 -30.94 -23.19
N LEU A 601 -27.57 -29.94 -23.59
CA LEU A 601 -29.02 -30.07 -23.73
C LEU A 601 -29.34 -31.04 -24.88
N ASN A 602 -30.23 -32.01 -24.61
CA ASN A 602 -30.68 -32.96 -25.63
C ASN A 602 -31.59 -32.28 -26.66
N SER A 603 -31.68 -32.85 -27.86
CA SER A 603 -32.63 -32.45 -28.90
C SER A 603 -33.41 -33.64 -29.44
N TYR A 604 -34.67 -33.39 -29.81
CA TYR A 604 -35.63 -34.37 -30.30
C TYR A 604 -36.26 -33.91 -31.60
N THR A 605 -36.83 -34.84 -32.35
CA THR A 605 -37.44 -34.60 -33.66
C THR A 605 -38.93 -34.89 -33.66
N VAL A 606 -39.72 -33.91 -34.09
CA VAL A 606 -41.17 -34.05 -34.30
C VAL A 606 -41.46 -34.26 -35.78
N THR A 607 -42.19 -35.33 -36.08
CA THR A 607 -42.66 -35.70 -37.42
C THR A 607 -44.15 -35.35 -37.58
N PHE A 608 -44.58 -35.02 -38.79
CA PHE A 608 -45.98 -34.70 -39.09
C PHE A 608 -46.56 -35.68 -40.13
N ASP A 609 -47.61 -36.43 -39.77
CA ASP A 609 -48.33 -37.35 -40.65
C ASP A 609 -49.70 -36.74 -41.06
N PRO A 610 -49.93 -36.43 -42.35
CA PRO A 610 -51.19 -35.86 -42.81
C PRO A 610 -52.39 -36.82 -42.76
N ASN A 611 -52.23 -38.07 -42.31
CA ASN A 611 -53.33 -39.00 -41.99
C ASN A 611 -54.34 -39.14 -43.15
N GLY A 612 -53.81 -39.41 -44.35
CA GLY A 612 -54.59 -39.51 -45.60
C GLY A 612 -54.82 -38.19 -46.35
N GLY A 613 -54.42 -37.05 -45.80
CA GLY A 613 -54.29 -35.79 -46.53
C GLY A 613 -52.96 -35.65 -47.28
N SER A 614 -52.63 -34.41 -47.67
CA SER A 614 -51.36 -34.00 -48.27
C SER A 614 -50.76 -32.83 -47.49
N PHE A 615 -49.47 -32.90 -47.18
CA PHE A 615 -48.72 -31.92 -46.40
C PHE A 615 -47.35 -31.65 -47.02
N SER A 616 -46.82 -30.44 -46.81
CA SER A 616 -45.58 -29.96 -47.45
C SER A 616 -44.52 -29.42 -46.48
N GLY A 617 -44.75 -29.53 -45.16
CA GLY A 617 -43.73 -29.25 -44.16
C GLY A 617 -42.70 -30.38 -44.02
N SER A 618 -41.66 -30.13 -43.23
CA SER A 618 -40.64 -31.11 -42.84
C SER A 618 -40.81 -31.55 -41.39
N GLU A 619 -40.04 -32.55 -40.98
CA GLU A 619 -39.72 -32.78 -39.56
C GLU A 619 -39.06 -31.54 -38.94
N VAL A 620 -39.20 -31.39 -37.62
CA VAL A 620 -38.65 -30.27 -36.83
C VAL A 620 -37.81 -30.83 -35.69
N THR A 621 -36.52 -30.51 -35.66
CA THR A 621 -35.65 -30.81 -34.51
C THR A 621 -35.64 -29.63 -33.54
N VAL A 622 -35.78 -29.92 -32.25
CA VAL A 622 -36.00 -28.94 -31.17
C VAL A 622 -35.28 -29.38 -29.88
N GLU A 623 -34.87 -28.45 -29.03
CA GLU A 623 -34.20 -28.73 -27.75
C GLU A 623 -35.20 -29.23 -26.68
N HIS A 624 -34.75 -30.11 -25.78
CA HIS A 624 -35.56 -30.71 -24.72
C HIS A 624 -36.33 -29.64 -23.92
N GLY A 625 -37.65 -29.74 -23.91
CA GLY A 625 -38.52 -28.90 -23.09
C GLY A 625 -39.00 -27.61 -23.77
N GLN A 626 -38.59 -27.32 -25.00
CA GLN A 626 -39.14 -26.23 -25.80
C GLN A 626 -40.42 -26.66 -26.53
N THR A 627 -41.26 -25.70 -26.89
CA THR A 627 -42.37 -25.91 -27.83
C THR A 627 -41.88 -25.83 -29.28
N ILE A 628 -42.72 -26.20 -30.24
CA ILE A 628 -42.50 -26.01 -31.67
C ILE A 628 -43.60 -25.13 -32.26
N ALA A 629 -43.30 -24.37 -33.31
CA ALA A 629 -44.32 -23.60 -34.02
C ALA A 629 -45.28 -24.53 -34.77
N GLU A 630 -46.56 -24.14 -34.82
CA GLU A 630 -47.57 -24.82 -35.63
C GLU A 630 -47.18 -24.79 -37.13
N PRO A 631 -47.21 -25.93 -37.84
CA PRO A 631 -46.88 -25.99 -39.26
C PRO A 631 -48.08 -25.56 -40.13
N THR A 632 -47.81 -25.26 -41.40
CA THR A 632 -48.87 -24.94 -42.38
C THR A 632 -49.93 -26.05 -42.47
N GLU A 633 -51.21 -25.68 -42.43
CA GLU A 633 -52.35 -26.59 -42.56
C GLU A 633 -52.18 -27.61 -43.71
N PRO A 634 -52.38 -28.92 -43.46
CA PRO A 634 -52.45 -29.92 -44.51
C PRO A 634 -53.75 -29.78 -45.31
N THR A 635 -53.85 -30.45 -46.46
CA THR A 635 -55.07 -30.44 -47.31
C THR A 635 -55.60 -31.84 -47.61
N ARG A 636 -56.92 -32.02 -47.60
CA ARG A 636 -57.60 -33.30 -47.93
C ARG A 636 -58.92 -33.02 -48.64
N VAL A 637 -59.07 -33.53 -49.86
CA VAL A 637 -60.27 -33.25 -50.69
C VAL A 637 -61.53 -33.79 -50.01
N GLY A 638 -62.51 -32.91 -49.82
CA GLY A 638 -63.80 -33.22 -49.18
C GLY A 638 -63.80 -33.19 -47.65
N TYR A 639 -62.71 -32.77 -47.01
CA TYR A 639 -62.61 -32.66 -45.55
C TYR A 639 -62.09 -31.28 -45.12
N ALA A 640 -62.53 -30.81 -43.97
CA ALA A 640 -61.93 -29.71 -43.22
C ALA A 640 -60.82 -30.26 -42.31
N PHE A 641 -59.75 -29.49 -42.14
CA PHE A 641 -58.69 -29.77 -41.17
C PHE A 641 -59.10 -29.24 -39.79
N GLU A 642 -58.97 -30.06 -38.75
CA GLU A 642 -59.37 -29.68 -37.38
C GLU A 642 -58.19 -29.38 -36.45
N GLY A 643 -56.99 -29.93 -36.72
CA GLY A 643 -55.82 -29.77 -35.85
C GLY A 643 -54.83 -30.93 -35.94
N TRP A 644 -53.71 -30.81 -35.23
CA TRP A 644 -52.67 -31.84 -35.10
C TRP A 644 -52.78 -32.56 -33.76
N TYR A 645 -52.75 -33.89 -33.76
CA TYR A 645 -53.08 -34.74 -32.61
C TYR A 645 -51.96 -35.73 -32.29
N VAL A 646 -51.80 -36.12 -31.02
CA VAL A 646 -50.77 -37.08 -30.58
C VAL A 646 -51.12 -38.55 -30.88
N ASP A 647 -52.40 -38.86 -31.04
CA ASP A 647 -52.92 -40.18 -31.45
C ASP A 647 -54.02 -39.95 -32.49
N PRO A 648 -53.96 -40.56 -33.70
CA PRO A 648 -54.96 -40.38 -34.75
C PRO A 648 -56.34 -41.00 -34.43
N ALA A 649 -56.50 -41.63 -33.26
CA ALA A 649 -57.76 -42.19 -32.77
C ALA A 649 -58.35 -41.48 -31.53
N ASP A 650 -57.70 -40.42 -31.00
CA ASP A 650 -58.21 -39.64 -29.86
C ASP A 650 -58.76 -38.28 -30.32
N GLU A 651 -60.09 -38.17 -30.44
CA GLU A 651 -60.80 -36.93 -30.80
C GLU A 651 -60.58 -35.77 -29.79
N THR A 652 -59.89 -36.00 -28.67
CA THR A 652 -59.56 -35.00 -27.64
C THR A 652 -58.05 -34.74 -27.46
N GLY A 653 -57.19 -35.46 -28.19
CA GLY A 653 -55.72 -35.43 -28.04
C GLY A 653 -54.99 -34.37 -28.88
N GLU A 654 -55.57 -33.17 -29.02
CA GLU A 654 -55.01 -32.08 -29.82
C GLU A 654 -53.70 -31.54 -29.19
N TRP A 655 -52.71 -31.20 -30.02
CA TRP A 655 -51.40 -30.73 -29.58
C TRP A 655 -51.36 -29.20 -29.45
N ASP A 656 -51.20 -28.74 -28.21
CA ASP A 656 -51.05 -27.32 -27.87
C ASP A 656 -49.65 -26.81 -28.26
N PHE A 657 -49.52 -26.21 -29.45
CA PHE A 657 -48.25 -25.65 -29.93
C PHE A 657 -47.71 -24.46 -29.08
N ASP A 658 -48.57 -23.79 -28.31
CA ASP A 658 -48.17 -22.67 -27.44
C ASP A 658 -47.64 -23.14 -26.07
N ALA A 659 -48.07 -24.32 -25.58
CA ALA A 659 -47.76 -24.78 -24.22
C ALA A 659 -47.22 -26.21 -24.06
N ALA A 660 -47.30 -27.10 -25.06
CA ALA A 660 -46.85 -28.49 -24.95
C ALA A 660 -45.34 -28.64 -25.31
N PRO A 661 -44.49 -29.04 -24.35
CA PRO A 661 -43.05 -29.15 -24.58
C PRO A 661 -42.66 -30.48 -25.21
N VAL A 662 -41.72 -30.47 -26.15
CA VAL A 662 -41.16 -31.68 -26.75
C VAL A 662 -40.06 -32.25 -25.86
N VAL A 663 -40.25 -33.48 -25.38
CA VAL A 663 -39.36 -34.16 -24.41
C VAL A 663 -38.86 -35.54 -24.86
N GLU A 664 -39.34 -36.02 -26.01
CA GLU A 664 -38.85 -37.20 -26.74
C GLU A 664 -39.19 -37.08 -28.23
N ASP A 665 -38.63 -37.95 -29.07
CA ASP A 665 -38.98 -38.02 -30.51
C ASP A 665 -40.44 -38.46 -30.67
N MET A 666 -41.24 -37.71 -31.44
CA MET A 666 -42.69 -37.95 -31.54
C MET A 666 -43.26 -37.68 -32.94
N THR A 667 -44.51 -38.12 -33.16
CA THR A 667 -45.26 -37.86 -34.40
C THR A 667 -46.61 -37.25 -34.08
N LEU A 668 -46.99 -36.22 -34.84
CA LEU A 668 -48.28 -35.56 -34.78
C LEU A 668 -49.09 -35.89 -36.04
N TYR A 669 -50.40 -36.14 -35.87
CA TYR A 669 -51.29 -36.65 -36.90
C TYR A 669 -52.40 -35.65 -37.21
N ALA A 670 -52.69 -35.41 -38.49
CA ALA A 670 -53.76 -34.50 -38.89
C ALA A 670 -55.16 -35.10 -38.61
N HIS A 671 -56.06 -34.31 -38.05
CA HIS A 671 -57.48 -34.67 -37.85
C HIS A 671 -58.40 -33.97 -38.85
N TRP A 672 -59.53 -34.62 -39.18
CA TRP A 672 -60.31 -34.32 -40.40
C TRP A 672 -61.83 -34.52 -40.23
N THR A 673 -62.62 -33.45 -40.42
CA THR A 673 -64.10 -33.53 -40.50
C THR A 673 -64.57 -33.61 -41.96
N LEU A 674 -65.60 -34.41 -42.27
CA LEU A 674 -66.16 -34.49 -43.62
C LEU A 674 -67.02 -33.26 -43.95
N ASN A 675 -66.83 -32.66 -45.13
CA ASN A 675 -67.61 -31.51 -45.58
C ASN A 675 -69.07 -31.86 -45.87
N SER A 676 -69.96 -30.87 -45.77
CA SER A 676 -71.34 -30.95 -46.27
C SER A 676 -71.71 -29.68 -47.03
N TYR A 677 -72.65 -29.82 -47.96
CA TYR A 677 -73.03 -28.80 -48.95
C TYR A 677 -74.54 -28.67 -49.08
N THR A 678 -74.97 -27.57 -49.68
CA THR A 678 -76.36 -27.18 -49.88
C THR A 678 -76.70 -27.17 -51.37
N VAL A 679 -77.74 -27.91 -51.75
CA VAL A 679 -78.35 -27.78 -53.08
C VAL A 679 -79.57 -26.87 -52.99
N THR A 680 -79.54 -25.79 -53.77
CA THR A 680 -80.66 -24.85 -53.94
C THR A 680 -81.41 -25.17 -55.24
N PHE A 681 -82.74 -24.98 -55.26
CA PHE A 681 -83.57 -25.19 -56.45
C PHE A 681 -84.15 -23.86 -56.93
N ASP A 682 -83.57 -23.28 -57.99
CA ASP A 682 -84.08 -22.05 -58.61
C ASP A 682 -85.06 -22.39 -59.76
N PRO A 683 -86.36 -22.02 -59.64
CA PRO A 683 -87.31 -22.22 -60.72
C PRO A 683 -87.04 -21.37 -61.97
N ASN A 684 -85.98 -20.56 -62.01
CA ASN A 684 -85.45 -19.85 -63.17
C ASN A 684 -86.56 -19.06 -63.88
N GLY A 685 -87.11 -18.06 -63.19
CA GLY A 685 -88.26 -17.26 -63.68
C GLY A 685 -89.62 -17.98 -63.68
N GLY A 686 -89.68 -19.26 -63.29
CA GLY A 686 -90.91 -19.98 -62.98
C GLY A 686 -91.38 -19.80 -61.52
N SER A 687 -92.37 -20.60 -61.14
CA SER A 687 -92.92 -20.71 -59.78
C SER A 687 -92.80 -22.15 -59.29
N PHE A 688 -92.33 -22.31 -58.04
CA PHE A 688 -92.02 -23.58 -57.38
C PHE A 688 -92.24 -23.45 -55.86
N SER A 689 -92.28 -24.58 -55.15
CA SER A 689 -92.64 -24.63 -53.72
C SER A 689 -91.83 -25.63 -52.88
N GLY A 690 -90.67 -26.09 -53.37
CA GLY A 690 -89.70 -26.81 -52.55
C GLY A 690 -88.79 -25.87 -51.75
N SER A 691 -87.79 -26.45 -51.08
CA SER A 691 -86.74 -25.76 -50.34
C SER A 691 -85.36 -26.31 -50.73
N GLU A 692 -84.30 -25.65 -50.25
CA GLU A 692 -82.94 -26.19 -50.27
C GLU A 692 -82.80 -27.51 -49.49
N VAL A 693 -81.74 -28.26 -49.78
CA VAL A 693 -81.39 -29.56 -49.18
C VAL A 693 -79.90 -29.58 -48.83
N THR A 694 -79.54 -29.99 -47.62
CA THR A 694 -78.13 -30.20 -47.22
C THR A 694 -77.72 -31.68 -47.24
N VAL A 695 -76.47 -31.95 -47.60
CA VAL A 695 -75.95 -33.29 -47.93
C VAL A 695 -74.43 -33.38 -47.73
N GLU A 696 -73.91 -34.54 -47.34
CA GLU A 696 -72.46 -34.77 -47.15
C GLU A 696 -71.70 -34.84 -48.50
N HIS A 697 -70.44 -34.39 -48.52
CA HIS A 697 -69.58 -34.39 -49.71
C HIS A 697 -69.55 -35.77 -50.40
N GLY A 698 -70.04 -35.82 -51.63
CA GLY A 698 -70.01 -37.02 -52.48
C GLY A 698 -71.26 -37.89 -52.44
N GLN A 699 -72.31 -37.50 -51.71
CA GLN A 699 -73.62 -38.19 -51.74
C GLN A 699 -74.56 -37.55 -52.77
N THR A 700 -75.59 -38.29 -53.22
CA THR A 700 -76.63 -37.78 -54.13
C THR A 700 -77.82 -37.18 -53.36
N ILE A 701 -78.71 -36.49 -54.08
CA ILE A 701 -79.95 -35.89 -53.54
C ILE A 701 -81.17 -36.37 -54.33
N ALA A 702 -82.35 -36.41 -53.69
CA ALA A 702 -83.58 -36.84 -54.35
C ALA A 702 -84.20 -35.76 -55.25
N GLU A 703 -84.84 -36.18 -56.34
CA GLU A 703 -85.53 -35.30 -57.29
C GLU A 703 -86.71 -34.53 -56.63
N PRO A 704 -86.83 -33.19 -56.85
CA PRO A 704 -87.95 -32.38 -56.36
C PRO A 704 -89.20 -32.51 -57.25
N THR A 705 -90.32 -31.91 -56.83
CA THR A 705 -91.51 -31.80 -57.70
C THR A 705 -91.33 -30.77 -58.83
N GLU A 706 -92.04 -30.94 -59.94
CA GLU A 706 -91.97 -30.04 -61.12
C GLU A 706 -92.35 -28.56 -60.81
N PRO A 707 -91.65 -27.57 -61.41
CA PRO A 707 -91.97 -26.13 -61.38
C PRO A 707 -92.86 -25.70 -62.57
N THR A 708 -93.27 -24.42 -62.63
CA THR A 708 -94.12 -23.89 -63.74
C THR A 708 -93.76 -22.46 -64.21
N ARG A 709 -93.67 -22.19 -65.52
CA ARG A 709 -93.38 -20.85 -66.11
C ARG A 709 -94.32 -20.55 -67.29
N VAL A 710 -94.78 -19.30 -67.42
CA VAL A 710 -95.74 -18.89 -68.48
C VAL A 710 -95.00 -18.48 -69.75
N GLY A 711 -95.40 -19.05 -70.90
CA GLY A 711 -94.79 -18.81 -72.21
C GLY A 711 -93.68 -19.80 -72.59
N TYR A 712 -93.39 -20.75 -71.71
CA TYR A 712 -92.32 -21.74 -71.84
C TYR A 712 -92.84 -23.14 -71.51
N ALA A 713 -92.06 -24.18 -71.85
CA ALA A 713 -92.26 -25.55 -71.36
C ALA A 713 -91.08 -25.94 -70.45
N PHE A 714 -91.34 -26.69 -69.37
CA PHE A 714 -90.31 -27.24 -68.50
C PHE A 714 -89.63 -28.41 -69.21
N GLU A 715 -88.29 -28.44 -69.21
CA GLU A 715 -87.52 -29.53 -69.82
C GLU A 715 -86.69 -30.36 -68.83
N GLY A 716 -86.48 -29.87 -67.60
CA GLY A 716 -85.73 -30.60 -66.54
C GLY A 716 -85.09 -29.66 -65.52
N TRP A 717 -84.37 -30.21 -64.54
CA TRP A 717 -83.50 -29.45 -63.61
C TRP A 717 -82.04 -29.60 -64.02
N TYR A 718 -81.31 -28.49 -64.15
CA TYR A 718 -80.01 -28.41 -64.80
C TYR A 718 -78.98 -27.70 -63.90
N VAL A 719 -77.70 -28.05 -64.00
CA VAL A 719 -76.63 -27.45 -63.17
C VAL A 719 -76.30 -26.02 -63.62
N ASP A 720 -76.34 -25.78 -64.93
CA ASP A 720 -76.19 -24.46 -65.54
C ASP A 720 -77.50 -24.13 -66.28
N PRO A 721 -78.15 -22.98 -66.04
CA PRO A 721 -79.37 -22.60 -66.75
C PRO A 721 -79.18 -22.33 -68.25
N ALA A 722 -77.94 -22.35 -68.76
CA ALA A 722 -77.58 -22.13 -70.16
C ALA A 722 -77.13 -23.41 -70.92
N ASP A 723 -77.02 -24.57 -70.27
CA ASP A 723 -76.71 -25.84 -70.95
C ASP A 723 -78.00 -26.58 -71.31
N GLU A 724 -78.37 -26.66 -72.60
CA GLU A 724 -79.57 -27.41 -73.04
C GLU A 724 -79.46 -28.94 -72.84
N THR A 725 -78.29 -29.46 -72.49
CA THR A 725 -77.98 -30.90 -72.34
C THR A 725 -77.61 -31.37 -70.93
N GLY A 726 -77.28 -30.45 -70.02
CA GLY A 726 -76.80 -30.71 -68.66
C GLY A 726 -77.88 -31.01 -67.62
N GLU A 727 -78.87 -31.85 -67.94
CA GLU A 727 -79.91 -32.26 -66.99
C GLU A 727 -79.29 -33.06 -65.83
N TRP A 728 -79.66 -32.74 -64.60
CA TRP A 728 -79.06 -33.31 -63.40
C TRP A 728 -79.61 -34.70 -63.08
N ASP A 729 -78.72 -35.69 -63.11
CA ASP A 729 -79.03 -37.08 -62.75
C ASP A 729 -79.10 -37.24 -61.22
N PHE A 730 -80.29 -37.09 -60.64
CA PHE A 730 -80.53 -37.27 -59.20
C PHE A 730 -80.19 -38.69 -58.68
N ASP A 731 -80.18 -39.71 -59.53
CA ASP A 731 -79.83 -41.10 -59.15
C ASP A 731 -78.30 -41.33 -59.13
N ALA A 732 -77.51 -40.58 -59.90
CA ALA A 732 -76.07 -40.86 -60.09
C ALA A 732 -75.10 -39.69 -59.84
N ALA A 733 -75.55 -38.43 -59.85
CA ALA A 733 -74.68 -37.26 -59.73
C ALA A 733 -74.47 -36.85 -58.25
N PRO A 734 -73.22 -36.89 -57.73
CA PRO A 734 -72.93 -36.57 -56.34
C PRO A 734 -72.72 -35.06 -56.13
N VAL A 735 -73.18 -34.55 -54.99
CA VAL A 735 -72.99 -33.16 -54.58
C VAL A 735 -71.61 -33.02 -53.91
N VAL A 736 -70.74 -32.21 -54.53
CA VAL A 736 -69.33 -32.03 -54.10
C VAL A 736 -68.95 -30.57 -53.80
N GLU A 737 -69.90 -29.65 -53.98
CA GLU A 737 -69.84 -28.24 -53.58
C GLU A 737 -71.26 -27.68 -53.38
N ASP A 738 -71.39 -26.49 -52.78
CA ASP A 738 -72.67 -25.77 -52.73
C ASP A 738 -73.09 -25.42 -54.16
N MET A 739 -74.27 -25.88 -54.57
CA MET A 739 -74.73 -25.77 -55.96
C MET A 739 -76.19 -25.36 -56.07
N THR A 740 -76.55 -24.78 -57.21
CA THR A 740 -77.95 -24.48 -57.54
C THR A 740 -78.35 -25.28 -58.77
N LEU A 741 -79.50 -25.95 -58.69
CA LEU A 741 -80.15 -26.60 -59.82
C LEU A 741 -81.25 -25.67 -60.32
N TYR A 742 -81.21 -25.38 -61.62
CA TYR A 742 -82.06 -24.41 -62.29
C TYR A 742 -83.06 -25.12 -63.19
N ALA A 743 -84.32 -24.69 -63.18
CA ALA A 743 -85.31 -25.22 -64.12
C ALA A 743 -84.99 -24.77 -65.57
N HIS A 744 -84.95 -25.68 -66.54
CA HIS A 744 -84.75 -25.34 -67.95
C HIS A 744 -86.08 -25.11 -68.67
N TRP A 745 -86.11 -24.13 -69.60
CA TRP A 745 -87.33 -23.53 -70.13
C TRP A 745 -87.27 -23.18 -71.63
N LYS A 746 -88.13 -23.80 -72.47
CA LYS A 746 -88.19 -23.54 -73.93
C LYS A 746 -88.80 -22.19 -74.33
N LEU A 747 -88.13 -21.38 -75.17
CA LEU A 747 -88.67 -20.15 -75.80
C LEU A 747 -89.23 -20.40 -77.23
N ASN A 748 -89.73 -19.36 -77.93
CA ASN A 748 -90.40 -19.36 -79.27
C ASN A 748 -89.92 -18.12 -80.12
N SER A 749 -89.97 -18.01 -81.49
CA SER A 749 -89.19 -16.94 -82.28
C SER A 749 -89.57 -16.40 -83.75
N TYR A 750 -88.93 -15.28 -84.29
CA TYR A 750 -89.20 -14.24 -85.42
C TYR A 750 -87.96 -13.50 -86.21
N THR A 751 -87.94 -12.19 -86.72
CA THR A 751 -87.06 -11.55 -87.85
C THR A 751 -86.47 -10.04 -87.84
N VAL A 752 -85.36 -9.59 -88.57
CA VAL A 752 -85.02 -8.16 -89.16
C VAL A 752 -83.75 -7.91 -90.12
N THR A 753 -83.04 -6.72 -90.15
CA THR A 753 -82.11 -6.06 -91.18
C THR A 753 -81.22 -4.83 -90.66
N PHE A 754 -80.25 -4.22 -91.42
CA PHE A 754 -79.28 -3.08 -91.09
C PHE A 754 -78.83 -2.06 -92.24
N ASP A 755 -78.26 -0.84 -91.96
CA ASP A 755 -77.76 0.29 -92.87
C ASP A 755 -76.95 1.48 -92.15
N PRO A 756 -76.29 2.53 -92.79
CA PRO A 756 -75.26 3.46 -92.15
C PRO A 756 -75.03 4.97 -92.57
N ASN A 757 -73.90 5.65 -92.14
CA ASN A 757 -73.52 7.09 -92.41
C ASN A 757 -72.03 7.50 -92.65
N GLY A 758 -71.79 8.35 -93.67
CA GLY A 758 -70.75 9.43 -93.68
C GLY A 758 -69.27 9.02 -93.63
N GLY A 759 -69.05 7.73 -93.69
CA GLY A 759 -68.05 6.99 -92.93
C GLY A 759 -68.44 5.52 -93.11
N SER A 760 -67.47 4.62 -92.95
CA SER A 760 -67.45 3.44 -93.82
C SER A 760 -67.79 2.14 -93.08
N PHE A 761 -68.95 1.57 -93.39
CA PHE A 761 -69.60 0.45 -92.66
C PHE A 761 -69.94 -0.75 -93.57
N SER A 762 -70.37 -1.88 -92.95
CA SER A 762 -70.71 -3.14 -93.63
C SER A 762 -71.76 -4.06 -92.95
N GLY A 763 -72.87 -3.56 -92.40
CA GLY A 763 -73.94 -4.38 -91.75
C GLY A 763 -75.16 -4.70 -92.64
N SER A 764 -75.84 -5.87 -92.44
CA SER A 764 -76.95 -6.35 -93.30
C SER A 764 -78.22 -6.99 -92.67
N GLU A 765 -78.18 -8.14 -91.96
CA GLU A 765 -79.38 -9.01 -91.74
C GLU A 765 -79.52 -9.70 -90.36
N VAL A 766 -80.77 -9.95 -89.88
CA VAL A 766 -81.11 -10.40 -88.49
C VAL A 766 -82.31 -11.39 -88.43
N THR A 767 -82.45 -12.14 -87.32
CA THR A 767 -83.58 -13.01 -86.94
C THR A 767 -83.71 -12.98 -85.39
N VAL A 768 -84.91 -13.02 -84.77
CA VAL A 768 -85.12 -12.53 -83.37
C VAL A 768 -86.33 -13.15 -82.65
N GLU A 769 -86.31 -13.31 -81.31
CA GLU A 769 -87.21 -14.24 -80.58
C GLU A 769 -88.50 -13.64 -79.97
N HIS A 770 -89.35 -14.45 -79.32
CA HIS A 770 -90.69 -14.07 -78.86
C HIS A 770 -90.63 -12.89 -77.87
N GLY A 771 -90.92 -11.72 -78.41
CA GLY A 771 -90.91 -10.46 -77.69
C GLY A 771 -89.51 -10.11 -77.20
N GLN A 772 -88.59 -9.70 -78.08
CA GLN A 772 -87.69 -8.58 -77.79
C GLN A 772 -87.05 -7.93 -79.02
N THR A 773 -86.46 -6.76 -78.80
CA THR A 773 -86.04 -5.74 -79.79
C THR A 773 -84.96 -6.20 -80.76
N ILE A 774 -84.55 -5.30 -81.65
CA ILE A 774 -83.51 -5.51 -82.65
C ILE A 774 -82.46 -4.38 -82.63
N ALA A 775 -81.27 -4.65 -83.18
CA ALA A 775 -80.06 -3.94 -82.79
C ALA A 775 -79.69 -2.71 -83.64
N GLU A 776 -78.64 -2.00 -83.20
CA GLU A 776 -78.02 -0.86 -83.88
C GLU A 776 -76.53 -1.18 -84.23
N PRO A 777 -76.00 -0.93 -85.47
CA PRO A 777 -74.81 -1.65 -85.96
C PRO A 777 -73.39 -0.99 -85.86
N THR A 778 -72.80 -0.28 -86.87
CA THR A 778 -71.33 0.09 -86.84
C THR A 778 -70.92 1.54 -87.25
N GLU A 779 -70.16 2.21 -86.36
CA GLU A 779 -69.65 3.61 -86.39
C GLU A 779 -68.47 3.97 -87.37
N PRO A 780 -68.11 5.27 -87.53
CA PRO A 780 -66.94 5.78 -88.26
C PRO A 780 -65.82 6.47 -87.40
N THR A 781 -64.58 6.63 -87.91
CA THR A 781 -63.34 6.85 -87.08
C THR A 781 -62.38 8.02 -87.47
N ARG A 782 -61.36 8.34 -86.61
CA ARG A 782 -60.49 9.55 -86.71
C ARG A 782 -59.13 9.44 -85.96
N VAL A 783 -58.25 10.45 -86.11
CA VAL A 783 -56.90 10.56 -85.47
C VAL A 783 -56.76 11.84 -84.64
N GLY A 784 -56.10 11.77 -83.48
CA GLY A 784 -55.87 12.90 -82.56
C GLY A 784 -57.07 13.31 -81.70
N TYR A 785 -58.17 12.55 -81.84
CA TYR A 785 -59.50 12.63 -81.23
C TYR A 785 -60.04 11.16 -81.19
N ALA A 786 -61.07 10.77 -80.41
CA ALA A 786 -61.36 9.32 -80.15
C ALA A 786 -62.81 8.83 -79.77
N PHE A 787 -63.57 8.28 -80.73
CA PHE A 787 -64.71 7.29 -80.70
C PHE A 787 -65.61 7.09 -79.44
N GLU A 788 -66.95 7.34 -79.50
CA GLU A 788 -67.97 6.98 -78.44
C GLU A 788 -69.52 7.25 -78.74
N GLY A 789 -70.28 6.65 -79.69
CA GLY A 789 -71.76 6.95 -79.76
C GLY A 789 -72.73 6.17 -80.68
N TRP A 790 -74.05 6.47 -80.62
CA TRP A 790 -75.20 5.83 -81.34
C TRP A 790 -76.42 6.78 -81.48
N TYR A 791 -77.05 6.98 -82.68
CA TYR A 791 -78.28 7.82 -82.88
C TYR A 791 -79.11 7.74 -84.25
N VAL A 792 -80.36 7.22 -84.24
CA VAL A 792 -81.59 7.42 -85.13
C VAL A 792 -81.61 7.45 -86.71
N ASP A 793 -82.68 6.85 -87.34
CA ASP A 793 -83.17 6.96 -88.77
C ASP A 793 -82.55 8.18 -89.46
N PRO A 794 -81.71 7.97 -90.50
CA PRO A 794 -80.30 8.36 -90.44
C PRO A 794 -80.08 9.87 -90.26
N ALA A 795 -80.10 10.37 -89.02
CA ALA A 795 -80.10 11.82 -88.78
C ALA A 795 -79.63 12.35 -87.42
N ASP A 796 -79.66 11.57 -86.33
CA ASP A 796 -79.71 12.16 -84.98
C ASP A 796 -78.32 12.42 -84.36
N GLU A 797 -78.28 13.28 -83.35
CA GLU A 797 -77.09 13.67 -82.56
C GLU A 797 -77.29 13.30 -81.06
N THR A 798 -78.39 12.60 -80.71
CA THR A 798 -78.87 12.38 -79.34
C THR A 798 -79.63 11.06 -79.04
N GLY A 799 -80.27 10.42 -80.03
CA GLY A 799 -81.12 9.24 -79.84
C GLY A 799 -80.41 7.88 -79.98
N GLY A 800 -81.11 6.90 -80.54
CA GLY A 800 -80.75 5.47 -80.57
C GLY A 800 -82.07 4.69 -80.50
N TRP A 801 -82.48 4.14 -81.64
CA TRP A 801 -83.73 3.40 -81.94
C TRP A 801 -83.84 2.03 -81.26
N ASP A 802 -84.48 1.08 -81.95
CA ASP A 802 -84.99 -0.20 -81.41
C ASP A 802 -85.72 -0.01 -80.06
N PHE A 803 -86.17 1.23 -79.86
CA PHE A 803 -86.33 2.07 -78.68
C PHE A 803 -85.46 1.76 -77.46
N ASP A 804 -84.31 1.08 -77.63
CA ASP A 804 -83.68 0.22 -76.61
C ASP A 804 -84.80 -0.41 -75.74
N GLY A 805 -85.85 -0.92 -76.43
CA GLY A 805 -87.18 -1.13 -75.87
C GLY A 805 -88.40 -1.37 -76.81
N ASP A 806 -88.31 -1.39 -78.15
CA ASP A 806 -89.47 -1.65 -79.04
C ASP A 806 -89.47 -3.11 -79.56
N THR A 807 -90.48 -3.90 -79.20
CA THR A 807 -90.22 -5.32 -78.93
C THR A 807 -90.66 -6.26 -80.06
N VAL A 808 -89.78 -7.15 -80.52
CA VAL A 808 -90.12 -8.10 -81.59
C VAL A 808 -91.04 -9.20 -81.12
N SER A 809 -92.32 -8.87 -81.21
CA SER A 809 -93.04 -9.51 -82.30
C SER A 809 -92.87 -8.86 -83.75
N GLY A 810 -92.18 -7.64 -84.04
CA GLY A 810 -91.24 -7.17 -85.24
C GLY A 810 -90.63 -5.67 -85.61
N ASP A 811 -89.26 -5.41 -85.81
CA ASP A 811 -88.34 -4.60 -86.83
C ASP A 811 -87.75 -3.02 -86.93
N MET A 812 -86.38 -2.61 -87.00
CA MET A 812 -85.57 -1.28 -87.43
C MET A 812 -83.90 -1.03 -87.31
N THR A 813 -83.13 0.18 -87.40
CA THR A 813 -81.55 0.42 -87.67
C THR A 813 -80.65 1.86 -87.67
N LEU A 814 -79.48 2.25 -86.92
CA LEU A 814 -78.93 3.70 -86.47
C LEU A 814 -77.28 4.26 -86.18
N TYR A 815 -76.62 5.21 -85.26
CA TYR A 815 -75.26 6.21 -85.25
C TYR A 815 -73.77 6.41 -84.33
N ALA A 816 -73.09 7.58 -83.68
CA ALA A 816 -71.51 7.92 -83.28
C ALA A 816 -70.63 9.13 -82.32
N HIS A 817 -69.29 9.15 -81.66
CA HIS A 817 -68.37 10.32 -80.85
C HIS A 817 -66.64 10.46 -80.39
N TRP A 818 -65.88 11.18 -79.31
CA TRP A 818 -64.30 11.69 -79.03
C TRP A 818 -63.34 12.19 -77.60
N THR A 819 -61.91 12.04 -77.18
CA THR A 819 -60.95 12.67 -75.91
C THR A 819 -59.19 12.75 -75.59
N LEU A 820 -58.36 13.27 -74.45
CA LEU A 820 -56.71 13.57 -74.11
C LEU A 820 -55.76 13.76 -72.62
N ASN A 821 -54.34 14.20 -72.35
CA ASN A 821 -53.29 14.22 -71.01
C ASN A 821 -51.82 15.13 -70.57
N SER A 822 -50.78 14.97 -69.51
CA SER A 822 -49.53 15.88 -68.81
C SER A 822 -48.01 15.52 -67.95
N TYR A 823 -47.06 16.35 -67.14
CA TYR A 823 -45.51 16.18 -66.47
C TYR A 823 -44.59 17.10 -65.27
N THR A 824 -43.23 16.93 -64.66
CA THR A 824 -42.28 17.63 -63.43
C THR A 824 -40.55 17.61 -63.07
N VAL A 825 -39.75 18.23 -61.98
CA VAL A 825 -38.11 18.29 -61.54
C VAL A 825 -37.31 18.82 -60.07
N THR A 826 -35.88 18.92 -59.68
CA THR A 826 -35.00 19.30 -58.28
C THR A 826 -33.33 19.80 -58.05
N PHE A 827 -32.51 19.99 -56.82
CA PHE A 827 -31.01 20.62 -56.43
C PHE A 827 -29.84 20.26 -55.17
N ASP A 828 -28.79 21.08 -54.55
CA ASP A 828 -27.36 20.85 -53.73
C ASP A 828 -26.44 21.93 -52.70
N PRO A 829 -25.28 21.70 -51.83
CA PRO A 829 -24.41 22.61 -50.76
C PRO A 829 -22.82 22.46 -50.07
N ASN A 830 -22.08 23.35 -49.16
CA ASN A 830 -20.66 23.21 -48.31
C ASN A 830 -19.90 24.32 -47.24
N GLY A 831 -18.81 24.13 -46.28
CA GLY A 831 -17.87 25.15 -45.36
C GLY A 831 -16.78 24.89 -44.06
N GLY A 832 -16.28 25.84 -43.06
CA GLY A 832 -15.09 26.00 -41.99
C GLY A 832 -14.99 25.65 -40.40
N SER A 833 -15.27 26.51 -39.37
CA SER A 833 -16.09 26.01 -38.22
C SER A 833 -17.44 26.65 -38.38
N PHE A 834 -18.25 25.90 -39.10
CA PHE A 834 -19.40 26.32 -39.88
C PHE A 834 -20.27 25.07 -40.13
N SER A 835 -21.51 25.30 -40.52
CA SER A 835 -22.46 24.27 -40.97
C SER A 835 -23.33 24.83 -42.11
N GLY A 836 -23.59 24.06 -43.17
CA GLY A 836 -24.46 24.48 -44.28
C GLY A 836 -24.86 23.36 -45.24
N SER A 837 -26.09 23.47 -45.79
CA SER A 837 -26.88 22.43 -46.48
C SER A 837 -27.71 22.98 -47.66
N GLU A 838 -28.43 22.11 -48.39
CA GLU A 838 -29.19 22.43 -49.62
C GLU A 838 -30.26 23.53 -49.44
N VAL A 839 -30.55 24.26 -50.53
CA VAL A 839 -31.80 25.00 -50.73
C VAL A 839 -32.42 24.63 -52.08
N THR A 840 -33.43 23.75 -52.08
CA THR A 840 -34.05 23.12 -53.25
C THR A 840 -34.69 24.10 -54.25
N VAL A 841 -34.72 23.74 -55.54
CA VAL A 841 -35.30 24.56 -56.64
C VAL A 841 -36.32 23.78 -57.49
N GLU A 842 -37.10 24.51 -58.30
CA GLU A 842 -37.96 23.98 -59.36
C GLU A 842 -37.34 24.29 -60.75
N HIS A 843 -37.79 23.61 -61.81
CA HIS A 843 -37.20 23.64 -63.16
C HIS A 843 -37.04 25.05 -63.78
N GLY A 844 -37.88 26.01 -63.41
CA GLY A 844 -37.81 27.40 -63.90
C GLY A 844 -37.00 28.37 -63.04
N GLN A 845 -36.37 27.91 -61.94
CA GLN A 845 -35.90 28.79 -60.85
C GLN A 845 -34.36 28.86 -60.72
N THR A 846 -33.88 29.50 -59.65
CA THR A 846 -32.45 29.68 -59.32
C THR A 846 -32.17 29.38 -57.84
N ILE A 847 -30.90 29.09 -57.54
CA ILE A 847 -30.40 28.67 -56.21
C ILE A 847 -30.24 29.84 -55.23
N ALA A 848 -29.93 29.52 -53.96
CA ALA A 848 -29.69 30.49 -52.87
C ALA A 848 -28.21 30.54 -52.41
N GLU A 849 -27.94 31.27 -51.33
CA GLU A 849 -26.60 31.57 -50.78
C GLU A 849 -26.53 31.26 -49.26
N PRO A 850 -25.39 30.78 -48.69
CA PRO A 850 -25.29 30.25 -47.31
C PRO A 850 -24.64 31.20 -46.25
N THR A 851 -24.37 30.68 -45.04
CA THR A 851 -24.02 31.44 -43.80
C THR A 851 -22.53 31.42 -43.36
N GLU A 852 -22.15 32.27 -42.40
CA GLU A 852 -20.76 32.52 -41.94
C GLU A 852 -20.12 31.43 -41.02
N PRO A 853 -18.78 31.19 -41.10
CA PRO A 853 -17.96 30.44 -40.13
C PRO A 853 -17.44 31.25 -38.90
N THR A 854 -16.70 30.57 -38.01
CA THR A 854 -16.12 31.14 -36.76
C THR A 854 -14.67 30.66 -36.49
N ARG A 855 -13.90 31.40 -35.65
CA ARG A 855 -12.51 31.05 -35.26
C ARG A 855 -12.01 31.82 -34.03
N VAL A 856 -11.52 31.14 -32.99
CA VAL A 856 -11.04 31.79 -31.74
C VAL A 856 -9.86 32.74 -31.97
N GLY A 857 -9.88 33.88 -31.27
CA GLY A 857 -8.88 34.96 -31.40
C GLY A 857 -9.16 35.95 -32.54
N TYR A 858 -10.16 35.67 -33.38
CA TYR A 858 -10.57 36.44 -34.54
C TYR A 858 -12.09 36.62 -34.56
N ALA A 859 -12.57 37.60 -35.31
CA ALA A 859 -13.91 37.54 -35.91
C ALA A 859 -13.76 36.99 -37.34
N PHE A 860 -14.81 36.37 -37.87
CA PHE A 860 -14.92 36.11 -39.31
C PHE A 860 -15.53 37.36 -39.98
N GLU A 861 -15.15 37.60 -41.23
CA GLU A 861 -15.76 38.60 -42.12
C GLU A 861 -16.02 37.87 -43.45
N GLY A 862 -17.29 37.71 -43.82
CA GLY A 862 -17.74 37.03 -45.05
C GLY A 862 -17.87 37.90 -46.28
#